data_AF-A0AA93BGJ6-F1
#
_entry.id   AF-A0AA93BGJ6-F1
#
_cell.length_a   1.000
_cell.length_b   1.000
_cell.length_c   1.000
_cell.angle_alpha   90.00
_cell.angle_beta   90.00
_cell.angle_gamma   90.00
#
_symmetry.space_group_name_H-M   'P 1'
#
loop_
_entity.id
_entity.type
_entity.pdbx_description
1 polymer ?
#
loop_
_entity_poly.entity_id
_entity_poly.type
_entity_poly.pdbx_seq_one_letter_code
_entity_poly.pdbx_strand_id
1 'polypeptide(L)'
;MKKFNNQFYGSHVDRMNYGGGKFCKFALLPLMLLMLLLLPTRMVAQTEYDKTVTLTALAGNPVGYTGKTDETYKNLFDGKKKEGDFSKWCCKFDSKGTYVIFEASKAGVPVGYTITTGNDNANFGCGGRNPLSWKLYGNNEGEEGEWVLIQAVENDTKLQDKNFTSYDFTCEGSTSYKYFKWEISAIHSGNTLQVGEFELKLQTCSHKNADGSDALGEAIETFEATCIEHGYTTHECSLCHSTVKVYKDDELKAHTLTHHEATSDIKEHWQCDVCHKYFSDSNATQEVTYGSLLFDQAYAMFDDATGTLTFSYGTKPEGAYALNQERPEPEWHMQKIRTVVFDASFAYARPTSCSHWFKDCIYLTRIEGIWNLNTENVTDMSSMFLGCSSLSSLDLTNFDTGNVTDMSRMFIGCRDLTSLDVTNFNTEKVTDMSSMFQNCYDLTSLDVSNFNTSKVTDMCWMFFGCHKLTSLNVSKFNTTEVTDMSDMFENCYALTSLDLTNFNTAKIKNMRFMFYGCSALTTIYASNKFVTDKVTDNGSKMFYGCKNLKGYDDSKIDYNYANCGTDGYFTPGCAYSEFDNATGTLTFRYKGVKPEGAYGLNEGRNLPDWNNLGTNVKKVVFDASFASARPTNCYGWFKDFTNLTTIEGFEYLNTENVTNMTGVFNGCSALTSLDLTNFNTAKVTDMKLLFANCSALESLDLSMFNTENVTSMPSMFNGATNLKTLNVSNFNTEKVNNMGHMFANCPNLTSLDLSSFNTKGVEYVDNIFKNCSNLTTIYASENFAFGSGLKNGADMFLDCDKLKGFIEYNKNTDTDKNNSKFANYKTGYFTNLVGKNGEEKIGAVGEILTAENLTLNDDKDFVAYEKFAAKDATYNRSMKTGTTWGTLCLPFAIDQSQETGCKFYSLTGIDNDNECITLESYEEGAKIPAGTPVLFKMNEGVQTLNISAQNAELVKEPVAGTNTDVNLVGSFTKIGGKDNQGLTDTDYIIGKDKFWLVSELKKDGNSKGVGIKPMRAYIHPATAAQARAAMLSIGKGDGTTVIENLNAISNDANAEYYDANGRRTNGLQKGLNIVKRGSKTYKIMVK
;
A
#
# COMPACT_ATOMS: atom_id res chain seq x y z
N MET A 1 39.37 -58.17 -13.48
CA MET A 1 40.44 -59.17 -13.22
C MET A 1 41.78 -58.43 -13.19
N LYS A 2 42.65 -58.47 -12.16
CA LYS A 2 43.23 -59.66 -11.49
C LYS A 2 43.39 -60.79 -12.51
N LYS A 3 44.46 -60.71 -13.31
CA LYS A 3 44.64 -61.44 -14.58
C LYS A 3 44.33 -62.95 -14.47
N PHE A 4 43.45 -63.41 -15.35
CA PHE A 4 43.79 -64.48 -16.29
C PHE A 4 43.42 -64.04 -17.72
N ASN A 5 44.13 -64.56 -18.72
CA ASN A 5 44.11 -64.09 -20.10
C ASN A 5 42.99 -64.73 -20.95
N ASN A 6 42.44 -63.97 -21.89
CA ASN A 6 42.38 -64.20 -23.36
C ASN A 6 41.38 -63.17 -23.95
N GLN A 7 41.76 -62.26 -24.84
CA GLN A 7 42.04 -62.44 -26.29
C GLN A 7 40.88 -63.08 -27.06
N PHE A 8 40.45 -62.62 -28.25
CA PHE A 8 40.53 -61.32 -28.95
C PHE A 8 39.64 -61.44 -30.23
N TYR A 9 39.25 -60.33 -30.87
CA TYR A 9 38.49 -60.24 -32.14
C TYR A 9 37.02 -60.72 -32.10
N GLY A 10 36.08 -60.11 -32.84
CA GLY A 10 36.18 -58.87 -33.62
C GLY A 10 35.02 -58.69 -34.61
N SER A 11 34.43 -57.50 -34.64
CA SER A 11 34.18 -56.65 -35.82
C SER A 11 33.36 -55.43 -35.34
N HIS A 12 33.92 -54.22 -35.36
CA HIS A 12 33.97 -53.28 -36.49
C HIS A 12 32.57 -52.70 -36.83
N VAL A 13 32.35 -51.39 -36.61
CA VAL A 13 32.78 -50.25 -37.49
C VAL A 13 31.94 -50.32 -38.76
N ASP A 14 31.05 -49.38 -39.08
CA ASP A 14 31.13 -47.89 -39.10
C ASP A 14 29.66 -47.36 -39.22
N ARG A 15 29.26 -46.08 -39.08
CA ARG A 15 29.90 -44.77 -38.82
C ARG A 15 28.83 -43.72 -38.46
N MET A 16 29.20 -42.71 -37.65
CA MET A 16 28.96 -41.24 -37.82
C MET A 16 27.57 -40.69 -38.25
N ASN A 17 27.07 -39.53 -37.77
CA ASN A 17 27.75 -38.41 -37.06
C ASN A 17 26.74 -37.43 -36.42
N TYR A 18 27.21 -36.61 -35.44
CA TYR A 18 26.67 -35.34 -34.86
C TYR A 18 25.12 -35.18 -34.72
N GLY A 19 24.53 -34.98 -33.53
CA GLY A 19 24.75 -33.89 -32.55
C GLY A 19 23.67 -32.81 -32.75
N GLY A 20 22.98 -32.21 -31.77
CA GLY A 20 22.96 -32.23 -30.31
C GLY A 20 22.07 -31.05 -29.84
N GLY A 21 21.51 -31.10 -28.62
CA GLY A 21 20.96 -29.92 -27.94
C GLY A 21 19.44 -29.60 -28.03
N LYS A 22 18.73 -29.95 -26.94
CA LYS A 22 17.64 -29.23 -26.23
C LYS A 22 16.31 -28.81 -26.91
N PHE A 23 15.27 -28.87 -26.05
CA PHE A 23 14.02 -28.08 -25.93
C PHE A 23 12.67 -28.56 -26.54
N CYS A 24 11.77 -28.87 -25.60
CA CYS A 24 10.32 -28.57 -25.50
C CYS A 24 9.25 -29.13 -26.46
N LYS A 25 8.32 -29.88 -25.80
CA LYS A 25 6.84 -29.76 -25.78
C LYS A 25 5.95 -30.66 -26.68
N PHE A 26 5.03 -31.34 -25.97
CA PHE A 26 3.70 -31.87 -26.34
C PHE A 26 3.54 -33.24 -27.07
N ALA A 27 2.32 -33.79 -26.87
CA ALA A 27 1.75 -35.12 -27.20
C ALA A 27 2.28 -36.32 -26.36
N LEU A 28 1.52 -37.00 -25.50
CA LEU A 28 0.18 -37.67 -25.57
C LEU A 28 0.14 -38.98 -26.37
N LEU A 29 -0.53 -39.99 -25.78
CA LEU A 29 -0.99 -41.29 -26.35
C LEU A 29 0.11 -42.15 -27.00
N PRO A 30 0.43 -43.36 -26.48
CA PRO A 30 -0.60 -44.43 -26.43
C PRO A 30 -0.40 -45.49 -25.31
N LEU A 31 -1.26 -45.50 -24.28
CA LEU A 31 -1.38 -46.66 -23.36
C LEU A 31 -2.78 -46.86 -22.74
N MET A 32 -3.78 -46.06 -23.16
CA MET A 32 -5.18 -46.19 -22.75
C MET A 32 -5.98 -47.22 -23.59
N LEU A 33 -5.31 -48.15 -24.27
CA LEU A 33 -5.94 -49.06 -25.25
C LEU A 33 -5.80 -50.56 -24.89
N LEU A 34 -5.84 -50.92 -23.60
CA LEU A 34 -5.95 -52.33 -23.19
C LEU A 34 -6.63 -52.61 -21.82
N MET A 35 -7.43 -51.69 -21.28
CA MET A 35 -8.20 -51.90 -20.03
C MET A 35 -9.67 -51.45 -20.12
N LEU A 36 -10.30 -51.63 -21.28
CA LEU A 36 -11.75 -51.40 -21.50
C LEU A 36 -12.52 -52.69 -21.83
N LEU A 37 -11.93 -53.86 -21.57
CA LEU A 37 -12.53 -55.18 -21.77
C LEU A 37 -12.55 -55.94 -20.43
N LEU A 38 -13.43 -55.52 -19.51
CA LEU A 38 -14.08 -56.30 -18.42
C LEU A 38 -14.55 -55.39 -17.26
N LEU A 39 -15.64 -54.63 -17.45
CA LEU A 39 -16.51 -54.21 -16.33
C LEU A 39 -17.99 -54.23 -16.76
N PRO A 40 -18.94 -54.47 -15.84
CA PRO A 40 -20.34 -54.70 -16.20
C PRO A 40 -21.08 -53.43 -16.61
N THR A 41 -22.12 -53.63 -17.42
CA THR A 41 -23.15 -52.63 -17.71
C THR A 41 -23.78 -52.07 -16.44
N ARG A 42 -23.60 -50.79 -16.15
CA ARG A 42 -24.66 -50.03 -15.46
C ARG A 42 -25.78 -49.80 -16.45
N MET A 43 -26.86 -50.57 -16.31
CA MET A 43 -28.15 -50.19 -16.89
C MET A 43 -28.50 -48.81 -16.32
N VAL A 44 -28.76 -47.85 -17.20
CA VAL A 44 -29.54 -46.66 -16.82
C VAL A 44 -30.89 -47.19 -16.35
N ALA A 45 -31.32 -46.82 -15.15
CA ALA A 45 -32.69 -47.07 -14.71
C ALA A 45 -33.61 -46.31 -15.67
N GLN A 46 -34.18 -47.03 -16.62
CA GLN A 46 -35.12 -46.48 -17.58
C GLN A 46 -36.42 -46.24 -16.80
N THR A 47 -36.72 -44.99 -16.45
CA THR A 47 -38.07 -44.64 -16.00
C THR A 47 -39.04 -45.06 -17.09
N GLU A 48 -39.95 -45.99 -16.78
CA GLU A 48 -40.96 -46.39 -17.74
C GLU A 48 -41.91 -45.20 -17.97
N TYR A 49 -42.07 -44.81 -19.23
CA TYR A 49 -43.00 -43.77 -19.68
C TYR A 49 -43.80 -44.32 -20.87
N ASP A 50 -45.04 -43.87 -21.04
CA ASP A 50 -45.93 -44.39 -22.07
C ASP A 50 -45.52 -43.89 -23.46
N LYS A 51 -44.88 -44.77 -24.22
CA LYS A 51 -44.44 -44.55 -25.61
C LYS A 51 -45.60 -44.53 -26.63
N THR A 52 -46.84 -44.73 -26.19
CA THR A 52 -48.05 -44.63 -27.04
C THR A 52 -48.71 -43.25 -27.00
N VAL A 53 -48.21 -42.32 -26.18
CA VAL A 53 -48.66 -40.92 -26.19
C VAL A 53 -48.20 -40.25 -27.48
N THR A 54 -49.13 -39.60 -28.16
CA THR A 54 -48.87 -38.74 -29.33
C THR A 54 -49.14 -37.29 -28.94
N LEU A 55 -48.38 -36.36 -29.52
CA LEU A 55 -48.50 -34.93 -29.24
C LEU A 55 -49.08 -34.21 -30.46
N THR A 56 -50.05 -33.34 -30.25
CA THR A 56 -50.66 -32.54 -31.32
C THR A 56 -50.45 -31.06 -31.04
N ALA A 57 -49.75 -30.36 -31.93
CA ALA A 57 -49.57 -28.92 -31.82
C ALA A 57 -50.90 -28.18 -32.05
N LEU A 58 -51.33 -27.41 -31.06
CA LEU A 58 -52.55 -26.62 -31.10
C LEU A 58 -52.25 -25.22 -31.66
N ALA A 59 -51.47 -24.45 -30.91
CA ALA A 59 -51.05 -23.09 -31.25
C ALA A 59 -49.53 -22.92 -31.11
N GLY A 60 -48.98 -21.91 -31.79
CA GLY A 60 -47.57 -21.60 -31.69
C GLY A 60 -47.20 -20.34 -32.44
N ASN A 61 -46.19 -19.65 -31.92
CA ASN A 61 -45.69 -18.38 -32.46
C ASN A 61 -44.15 -18.39 -32.40
N PRO A 62 -43.44 -18.02 -33.47
CA PRO A 62 -43.93 -17.82 -34.83
C PRO A 62 -44.34 -19.14 -35.49
N VAL A 63 -45.27 -19.10 -36.46
CA VAL A 63 -45.67 -20.30 -37.22
C VAL A 63 -44.48 -20.97 -37.90
N GLY A 64 -43.63 -20.17 -38.57
CA GLY A 64 -42.46 -20.58 -39.36
C GLY A 64 -41.99 -19.39 -40.22
N TYR A 65 -41.03 -19.60 -41.13
CA TYR A 65 -40.64 -18.56 -42.11
C TYR A 65 -41.70 -18.37 -43.22
N THR A 66 -42.04 -17.11 -43.51
CA THR A 66 -43.03 -16.74 -44.53
C THR A 66 -42.68 -17.33 -45.90
N GLY A 67 -43.58 -18.13 -46.47
CA GLY A 67 -43.40 -18.77 -47.78
C GLY A 67 -42.81 -20.19 -47.74
N LYS A 68 -42.47 -20.72 -46.56
CA LYS A 68 -42.19 -22.16 -46.37
C LYS A 68 -43.32 -22.81 -45.59
N THR A 69 -44.09 -23.68 -46.25
CA THR A 69 -45.18 -24.45 -45.63
C THR A 69 -44.68 -25.57 -44.72
N ASP A 70 -43.42 -25.99 -44.90
CA ASP A 70 -42.91 -27.27 -44.39
C ASP A 70 -41.86 -27.10 -43.27
N GLU A 71 -41.70 -25.88 -42.72
CA GLU A 71 -40.74 -25.58 -41.63
C GLU A 71 -41.43 -24.93 -40.39
N THR A 72 -42.56 -25.51 -39.95
CA THR A 72 -43.46 -24.90 -38.94
C THR A 72 -43.39 -25.57 -37.56
N TYR A 73 -43.92 -24.95 -36.51
CA TYR A 73 -43.95 -25.56 -35.16
C TYR A 73 -44.70 -26.90 -35.11
N LYS A 74 -45.61 -27.16 -36.06
CA LYS A 74 -46.36 -28.41 -36.16
C LYS A 74 -45.48 -29.62 -36.47
N ASN A 75 -44.29 -29.37 -37.00
CA ASN A 75 -43.30 -30.40 -37.33
C ASN A 75 -42.63 -30.99 -36.09
N LEU A 76 -42.63 -30.30 -34.94
CA LEU A 76 -41.94 -30.73 -33.71
C LEU A 76 -42.40 -32.10 -33.18
N PHE A 77 -43.53 -32.62 -33.66
CA PHE A 77 -44.20 -33.81 -33.16
C PHE A 77 -44.52 -34.82 -34.28
N ASP A 78 -43.90 -34.69 -35.46
CA ASP A 78 -44.17 -35.57 -36.61
C ASP A 78 -43.26 -36.82 -36.67
N GLY A 79 -42.34 -36.95 -35.70
CA GLY A 79 -41.42 -38.06 -35.52
C GLY A 79 -40.19 -38.03 -36.43
N LYS A 80 -40.09 -37.06 -37.36
CA LYS A 80 -39.05 -37.01 -38.39
C LYS A 80 -37.81 -36.30 -37.88
N LYS A 81 -36.97 -37.06 -37.17
CA LYS A 81 -35.79 -36.55 -36.47
C LYS A 81 -34.45 -37.12 -36.95
N LYS A 82 -34.39 -37.77 -38.13
CA LYS A 82 -33.20 -38.48 -38.63
C LYS A 82 -32.76 -37.97 -40.00
N GLU A 83 -31.46 -38.05 -40.29
CA GLU A 83 -30.93 -37.67 -41.60
C GLU A 83 -31.59 -38.49 -42.73
N GLY A 84 -32.21 -37.80 -43.69
CA GLY A 84 -32.99 -38.40 -44.79
C GLY A 84 -34.49 -38.53 -44.54
N ASP A 85 -34.95 -38.46 -43.28
CA ASP A 85 -36.37 -38.44 -42.89
C ASP A 85 -36.54 -37.45 -41.73
N PHE A 86 -36.62 -36.17 -42.11
CA PHE A 86 -36.46 -35.03 -41.21
C PHE A 86 -37.46 -33.90 -41.47
N SER A 87 -38.01 -33.34 -40.39
CA SER A 87 -38.80 -32.10 -40.38
C SER A 87 -38.18 -31.12 -39.36
N LYS A 88 -38.56 -29.84 -39.38
CA LYS A 88 -38.11 -28.85 -38.39
C LYS A 88 -39.09 -27.73 -38.17
N TRP A 89 -39.06 -27.15 -36.98
CA TRP A 89 -39.51 -25.77 -36.78
C TRP A 89 -38.33 -24.83 -37.04
N CYS A 90 -38.46 -23.93 -38.02
CA CYS A 90 -37.45 -22.93 -38.35
C CYS A 90 -38.11 -21.56 -38.45
N CYS A 91 -37.73 -20.63 -37.58
CA CYS A 91 -38.36 -19.31 -37.54
C CYS A 91 -37.38 -18.23 -37.05
N LYS A 92 -37.77 -16.96 -37.25
CA LYS A 92 -37.06 -15.83 -36.64
C LYS A 92 -37.43 -15.76 -35.15
N PHE A 93 -36.42 -15.81 -34.29
CA PHE A 93 -36.60 -15.85 -32.84
C PHE A 93 -37.01 -14.49 -32.25
N ASP A 94 -37.96 -14.51 -31.31
CA ASP A 94 -38.33 -13.38 -30.43
C ASP A 94 -38.43 -13.88 -28.98
N SER A 95 -37.56 -13.37 -28.11
CA SER A 95 -37.46 -13.79 -26.70
C SER A 95 -38.65 -13.43 -25.82
N LYS A 96 -39.63 -12.66 -26.34
CA LYS A 96 -40.87 -12.31 -25.63
C LYS A 96 -42.13 -12.96 -26.18
N GLY A 97 -42.01 -13.84 -27.18
CA GLY A 97 -43.18 -14.41 -27.85
C GLY A 97 -42.98 -15.76 -28.53
N THR A 98 -41.83 -16.43 -28.37
CA THR A 98 -41.58 -17.72 -29.03
C THR A 98 -42.05 -18.89 -28.16
N TYR A 99 -43.14 -19.56 -28.57
CA TYR A 99 -43.70 -20.69 -27.84
C TYR A 99 -44.49 -21.65 -28.76
N VAL A 100 -44.72 -22.86 -28.25
CA VAL A 100 -45.68 -23.83 -28.80
C VAL A 100 -46.57 -24.38 -27.67
N ILE A 101 -47.88 -24.46 -27.92
CA ILE A 101 -48.88 -25.12 -27.08
C ILE A 101 -49.30 -26.41 -27.78
N PHE A 102 -49.33 -27.51 -27.05
CA PHE A 102 -49.62 -28.83 -27.59
C PHE A 102 -50.42 -29.68 -26.59
N GLU A 103 -51.28 -30.53 -27.15
CA GLU A 103 -52.07 -31.51 -26.39
C GLU A 103 -51.39 -32.88 -26.46
N ALA A 104 -51.33 -33.56 -25.32
CA ALA A 104 -51.01 -34.98 -25.28
C ALA A 104 -52.28 -35.82 -25.47
N SER A 105 -52.22 -36.86 -26.29
CA SER A 105 -53.36 -37.74 -26.59
C SER A 105 -53.95 -38.48 -25.37
N LYS A 106 -53.23 -38.45 -24.24
CA LYS A 106 -53.68 -38.84 -22.89
C LYS A 106 -53.04 -37.87 -21.89
N ALA A 107 -53.75 -37.57 -20.80
CA ALA A 107 -53.13 -36.86 -19.68
C ALA A 107 -52.09 -37.75 -18.98
N GLY A 108 -50.98 -37.16 -18.53
CA GLY A 108 -49.95 -37.90 -17.80
C GLY A 108 -48.99 -37.00 -17.04
N VAL A 109 -48.25 -37.61 -16.12
CA VAL A 109 -47.23 -36.95 -15.31
C VAL A 109 -45.95 -36.80 -16.13
N PRO A 110 -45.41 -35.57 -16.30
CA PRO A 110 -44.20 -35.34 -17.08
C PRO A 110 -42.95 -35.73 -16.28
N VAL A 111 -42.29 -36.81 -16.68
CA VAL A 111 -41.04 -37.31 -16.06
C VAL A 111 -39.79 -36.91 -16.84
N GLY A 112 -39.96 -36.26 -17.99
CA GLY A 112 -38.88 -35.71 -18.81
C GLY A 112 -39.31 -35.39 -20.23
N TYR A 113 -38.37 -34.93 -21.05
CA TYR A 113 -38.55 -34.75 -22.49
C TYR A 113 -37.21 -34.94 -23.23
N THR A 114 -37.28 -34.99 -24.55
CA THR A 114 -36.12 -35.09 -25.44
C THR A 114 -36.23 -33.99 -26.50
N ILE A 115 -35.19 -33.17 -26.64
CA ILE A 115 -35.08 -32.16 -27.70
C ILE A 115 -34.11 -32.71 -28.76
N THR A 116 -34.54 -32.76 -30.02
CA THR A 116 -33.65 -33.11 -31.14
C THR A 116 -33.32 -31.87 -31.97
N THR A 117 -32.03 -31.66 -32.20
CA THR A 117 -31.52 -30.47 -32.88
C THR A 117 -31.84 -30.42 -34.37
N GLY A 118 -31.86 -29.20 -34.92
CA GLY A 118 -32.10 -28.92 -36.34
C GLY A 118 -31.05 -29.50 -37.29
N ASN A 119 -31.29 -29.48 -38.60
CA ASN A 119 -30.33 -29.97 -39.60
C ASN A 119 -29.33 -28.93 -40.13
N ASP A 120 -29.44 -27.66 -39.72
CA ASP A 120 -28.46 -26.62 -40.05
C ASP A 120 -27.65 -26.13 -38.83
N ASN A 121 -27.85 -26.69 -37.64
CA ASN A 121 -27.30 -26.16 -36.39
C ASN A 121 -25.76 -26.33 -36.32
N ALA A 122 -25.20 -27.33 -37.00
CA ALA A 122 -23.75 -27.55 -37.14
C ALA A 122 -23.11 -26.86 -38.37
N ASN A 123 -23.90 -26.22 -39.24
CA ASN A 123 -23.38 -25.67 -40.50
C ASN A 123 -22.49 -24.43 -40.22
N PHE A 124 -21.42 -24.26 -41.01
CA PHE A 124 -20.49 -23.15 -40.82
C PHE A 124 -21.20 -21.80 -40.99
N GLY A 125 -21.13 -20.93 -39.98
CA GLY A 125 -21.88 -19.67 -39.91
C GLY A 125 -23.35 -19.79 -39.49
N CYS A 126 -23.81 -20.98 -39.09
CA CYS A 126 -25.19 -21.25 -38.68
C CYS A 126 -25.35 -21.72 -37.22
N GLY A 127 -24.25 -21.85 -36.46
CA GLY A 127 -24.29 -22.22 -35.04
C GLY A 127 -25.02 -21.21 -34.16
N GLY A 128 -25.66 -21.70 -33.10
CA GLY A 128 -26.37 -20.93 -32.09
C GLY A 128 -27.90 -21.05 -32.13
N ARG A 129 -28.46 -21.78 -33.10
CA ARG A 129 -29.91 -21.80 -33.37
C ARG A 129 -30.73 -22.67 -32.42
N ASN A 130 -30.07 -23.40 -31.53
CA ASN A 130 -30.71 -24.21 -30.49
C ASN A 130 -31.27 -23.31 -29.35
N PRO A 131 -32.33 -23.75 -28.64
CA PRO A 131 -32.72 -23.18 -27.35
C PRO A 131 -31.55 -23.16 -26.36
N LEU A 132 -31.34 -22.03 -25.68
CA LEU A 132 -30.37 -21.85 -24.59
C LEU A 132 -31.10 -21.75 -23.23
N SER A 133 -32.29 -21.13 -23.22
CA SER A 133 -33.14 -21.02 -22.03
C SER A 133 -34.60 -21.18 -22.42
N TRP A 134 -35.38 -21.93 -21.64
CA TRP A 134 -36.79 -22.20 -21.90
C TRP A 134 -37.54 -22.61 -20.62
N LYS A 135 -38.87 -22.61 -20.70
CA LYS A 135 -39.78 -23.06 -19.65
C LYS A 135 -40.83 -24.01 -20.22
N LEU A 136 -41.14 -25.06 -19.47
CA LEU A 136 -42.21 -26.02 -19.77
C LEU A 136 -43.31 -25.87 -18.72
N TYR A 137 -44.55 -25.74 -19.18
CA TYR A 137 -45.75 -25.57 -18.36
C TYR A 137 -46.80 -26.63 -18.69
N GLY A 138 -47.69 -26.93 -17.76
CA GLY A 138 -48.82 -27.85 -17.93
C GLY A 138 -50.12 -27.28 -17.38
N ASN A 139 -51.25 -27.70 -17.97
CA ASN A 139 -52.59 -27.52 -17.43
C ASN A 139 -53.53 -28.67 -17.86
N ASN A 140 -54.77 -28.67 -17.36
CA ASN A 140 -55.82 -29.63 -17.75
C ASN A 140 -57.07 -28.97 -18.37
N GLU A 141 -57.05 -27.67 -18.61
CA GLU A 141 -58.21 -26.87 -18.99
C GLU A 141 -58.22 -26.44 -20.47
N GLY A 142 -57.06 -26.44 -21.15
CA GLY A 142 -56.93 -26.13 -22.58
C GLY A 142 -55.97 -24.98 -22.87
N GLU A 143 -56.02 -24.44 -24.10
CA GLU A 143 -55.10 -23.37 -24.55
C GLU A 143 -55.20 -22.08 -23.72
N GLU A 144 -56.41 -21.74 -23.23
CA GLU A 144 -56.70 -20.55 -22.41
C GLU A 144 -56.61 -20.80 -20.89
N GLY A 145 -56.28 -22.02 -20.46
CA GLY A 145 -56.18 -22.39 -19.04
C GLY A 145 -54.97 -21.80 -18.33
N GLU A 146 -55.06 -21.63 -17.00
CA GLU A 146 -53.95 -21.16 -16.17
C GLU A 146 -52.75 -22.14 -16.22
N TRP A 147 -51.55 -21.60 -16.43
CA TRP A 147 -50.35 -22.41 -16.75
C TRP A 147 -49.46 -22.64 -15.53
N VAL A 148 -49.35 -23.89 -15.07
CA VAL A 148 -48.46 -24.28 -13.98
C VAL A 148 -47.07 -24.58 -14.51
N LEU A 149 -46.03 -23.99 -13.93
CA LEU A 149 -44.63 -24.23 -14.33
C LEU A 149 -44.18 -25.63 -13.89
N ILE A 150 -43.77 -26.47 -14.85
CA ILE A 150 -43.20 -27.80 -14.61
C ILE A 150 -41.68 -27.70 -14.45
N GLN A 151 -41.02 -26.96 -15.35
CA GLN A 151 -39.57 -26.80 -15.33
C GLN A 151 -39.13 -25.51 -15.99
N ALA A 152 -38.09 -24.87 -15.44
CA ALA A 152 -37.33 -23.81 -16.09
C ALA A 152 -35.89 -24.29 -16.30
N VAL A 153 -35.32 -24.01 -17.48
CA VAL A 153 -33.92 -24.25 -17.83
C VAL A 153 -33.32 -22.92 -18.27
N GLU A 154 -32.22 -22.51 -17.64
CA GLU A 154 -31.52 -21.26 -17.94
C GLU A 154 -30.06 -21.53 -18.28
N ASN A 155 -29.58 -20.97 -19.39
CA ASN A 155 -28.20 -21.09 -19.87
C ASN A 155 -27.71 -22.54 -20.02
N ASP A 156 -28.49 -23.37 -20.74
CA ASP A 156 -28.13 -24.76 -20.99
C ASP A 156 -26.75 -24.90 -21.66
N THR A 157 -26.03 -25.93 -21.23
CA THR A 157 -24.72 -26.31 -21.78
C THR A 157 -24.76 -27.72 -22.40
N LYS A 158 -25.91 -28.39 -22.35
CA LYS A 158 -26.10 -29.78 -22.80
C LYS A 158 -26.44 -29.86 -24.29
N LEU A 159 -27.35 -29.02 -24.79
CA LEU A 159 -27.63 -28.85 -26.21
C LEU A 159 -26.38 -28.30 -26.90
N GLN A 160 -25.84 -29.06 -27.86
CA GLN A 160 -24.72 -28.61 -28.68
C GLN A 160 -25.20 -28.28 -30.09
N ASP A 161 -24.47 -27.40 -30.77
CA ASP A 161 -24.66 -27.07 -32.19
C ASP A 161 -24.21 -28.23 -33.10
N LYS A 162 -24.93 -29.35 -33.00
CA LYS A 162 -24.83 -30.55 -33.82
C LYS A 162 -26.13 -30.74 -34.60
N ASN A 163 -26.06 -31.39 -35.75
CA ASN A 163 -27.27 -31.74 -36.52
C ASN A 163 -27.87 -33.05 -36.02
N PHE A 164 -29.19 -33.20 -36.09
CA PHE A 164 -29.94 -34.46 -35.84
C PHE A 164 -29.61 -35.16 -34.50
N THR A 165 -29.23 -34.41 -33.46
CA THR A 165 -28.75 -34.99 -32.20
C THR A 165 -29.81 -34.78 -31.11
N SER A 166 -30.20 -35.86 -30.44
CA SER A 166 -31.22 -35.85 -29.38
C SER A 166 -30.60 -35.71 -27.99
N TYR A 167 -31.18 -34.86 -27.16
CA TYR A 167 -30.74 -34.56 -25.80
C TYR A 167 -31.90 -34.73 -24.82
N ASP A 168 -31.69 -35.56 -23.80
CA ASP A 168 -32.69 -35.86 -22.76
C ASP A 168 -32.64 -34.85 -21.61
N PHE A 169 -33.81 -34.44 -21.13
CA PHE A 169 -34.01 -33.63 -19.94
C PHE A 169 -34.99 -34.36 -19.02
N THR A 170 -34.71 -34.40 -17.72
CA THR A 170 -35.58 -35.01 -16.70
C THR A 170 -36.47 -33.95 -16.07
N CYS A 171 -37.71 -34.31 -15.75
CA CYS A 171 -38.64 -33.46 -15.01
C CYS A 171 -39.00 -34.15 -13.70
N GLU A 172 -39.05 -33.39 -12.62
CA GLU A 172 -39.51 -33.87 -11.32
C GLU A 172 -40.84 -33.19 -11.01
N GLY A 173 -41.91 -33.98 -11.07
CA GLY A 173 -43.28 -33.54 -10.80
C GLY A 173 -44.20 -34.74 -10.64
N SER A 174 -45.23 -34.60 -9.82
CA SER A 174 -46.23 -35.64 -9.54
C SER A 174 -47.60 -35.36 -10.17
N THR A 175 -47.82 -34.14 -10.68
CA THR A 175 -49.10 -33.70 -11.24
C THR A 175 -49.26 -34.15 -12.69
N SER A 176 -50.41 -34.75 -12.99
CA SER A 176 -50.78 -35.17 -14.35
C SER A 176 -51.37 -33.99 -15.14
N TYR A 177 -50.90 -33.78 -16.37
CA TYR A 177 -51.35 -32.71 -17.26
C TYR A 177 -51.72 -33.26 -18.64
N LYS A 178 -52.68 -32.62 -19.32
CA LYS A 178 -53.11 -32.96 -20.68
C LYS A 178 -52.59 -31.97 -21.73
N TYR A 179 -52.57 -30.69 -21.39
CA TYR A 179 -52.09 -29.63 -22.27
C TYR A 179 -50.78 -29.07 -21.74
N PHE A 180 -49.86 -28.77 -22.65
CA PHE A 180 -48.51 -28.31 -22.34
C PHE A 180 -48.16 -27.08 -23.16
N LYS A 181 -47.37 -26.18 -22.56
CA LYS A 181 -46.80 -25.01 -23.23
C LYS A 181 -45.29 -25.04 -23.06
N TRP A 182 -44.55 -25.04 -24.17
CA TRP A 182 -43.10 -24.88 -24.18
C TRP A 182 -42.76 -23.49 -24.72
N GLU A 183 -42.10 -22.68 -23.88
CA GLU A 183 -41.79 -21.27 -24.15
C GLU A 183 -40.27 -21.06 -24.12
N ILE A 184 -39.70 -20.53 -25.20
CA ILE A 184 -38.25 -20.39 -25.39
C ILE A 184 -37.87 -18.93 -25.22
N SER A 185 -37.03 -18.64 -24.21
CA SER A 185 -36.66 -17.29 -23.81
C SER A 185 -35.26 -16.86 -24.30
N ALA A 186 -34.38 -17.81 -24.64
CA ALA A 186 -33.09 -17.53 -25.28
C ALA A 186 -32.67 -18.63 -26.25
N ILE A 187 -31.81 -18.27 -27.22
CA ILE A 187 -31.08 -19.19 -28.10
C ILE A 187 -29.56 -18.91 -27.98
N HIS A 188 -28.73 -19.89 -28.31
CA HIS A 188 -27.27 -19.81 -28.09
C HIS A 188 -26.59 -18.68 -28.90
N SER A 189 -27.04 -18.38 -30.13
CA SER A 189 -26.51 -17.30 -30.97
C SER A 189 -27.42 -16.97 -32.16
N GLY A 190 -27.36 -15.73 -32.64
CA GLY A 190 -28.08 -15.27 -33.83
C GLY A 190 -29.53 -14.85 -33.58
N ASN A 191 -30.38 -14.96 -34.60
CA ASN A 191 -31.79 -14.52 -34.57
C ASN A 191 -32.76 -15.54 -35.19
N THR A 192 -32.32 -16.77 -35.38
CA THR A 192 -33.10 -17.85 -36.00
C THR A 192 -33.14 -19.02 -35.02
N LEU A 193 -34.34 -19.44 -34.61
CA LEU A 193 -34.54 -20.67 -33.87
C LEU A 193 -34.66 -21.82 -34.89
N GLN A 194 -33.99 -22.93 -34.61
CA GLN A 194 -34.17 -24.16 -35.39
C GLN A 194 -34.10 -25.41 -34.51
N VAL A 195 -35.24 -26.10 -34.40
CA VAL A 195 -35.43 -27.35 -33.64
C VAL A 195 -36.02 -28.41 -34.57
N GLY A 196 -35.55 -29.65 -34.47
CA GLY A 196 -36.10 -30.78 -35.21
C GLY A 196 -37.39 -31.29 -34.58
N GLU A 197 -37.25 -31.97 -33.43
CA GLU A 197 -38.33 -32.69 -32.74
C GLU A 197 -38.33 -32.36 -31.23
N PHE A 198 -39.50 -32.37 -30.60
CA PHE A 198 -39.68 -32.32 -29.15
C PHE A 198 -40.56 -33.51 -28.69
N GLU A 199 -39.99 -34.43 -27.93
CA GLU A 199 -40.71 -35.60 -27.41
C GLU A 199 -40.92 -35.48 -25.90
N LEU A 200 -42.18 -35.41 -25.45
CA LEU A 200 -42.53 -35.38 -24.03
C LEU A 200 -42.69 -36.81 -23.49
N LYS A 201 -42.03 -37.12 -22.37
CA LYS A 201 -42.10 -38.42 -21.70
C LYS A 201 -43.11 -38.34 -20.56
N LEU A 202 -44.32 -38.85 -20.82
CA LEU A 202 -45.40 -38.90 -19.84
C LEU A 202 -45.55 -40.30 -19.23
N GLN A 203 -45.80 -40.35 -17.92
CA GLN A 203 -46.40 -41.51 -17.28
C GLN A 203 -47.92 -41.33 -17.28
N THR A 204 -48.63 -42.18 -18.01
CA THR A 204 -50.10 -42.11 -18.10
C THR A 204 -50.72 -43.23 -17.27
N CYS A 205 -51.58 -42.84 -16.33
CA CYS A 205 -52.34 -43.79 -15.53
C CYS A 205 -53.65 -44.14 -16.20
N SER A 206 -54.33 -45.05 -15.53
CA SER A 206 -55.25 -45.87 -16.25
C SER A 206 -56.73 -45.59 -16.04
N HIS A 207 -57.37 -45.24 -14.89
CA HIS A 207 -58.79 -45.55 -14.40
C HIS A 207 -60.03 -44.60 -14.65
N LYS A 208 -61.31 -45.11 -14.73
CA LYS A 208 -62.59 -44.34 -15.01
C LYS A 208 -63.08 -43.51 -13.83
N ASN A 209 -63.58 -42.30 -14.11
CA ASN A 209 -64.23 -41.42 -13.15
C ASN A 209 -65.67 -41.85 -12.81
N ALA A 210 -66.19 -41.36 -11.69
CA ALA A 210 -67.54 -41.64 -11.19
C ALA A 210 -68.69 -41.08 -12.06
N ASP A 211 -68.39 -40.26 -13.07
CA ASP A 211 -69.35 -39.70 -14.03
C ASP A 211 -69.45 -40.52 -15.35
N GLY A 212 -68.57 -41.52 -15.54
CA GLY A 212 -68.58 -42.42 -16.69
C GLY A 212 -67.60 -42.10 -17.82
N SER A 213 -66.71 -41.09 -17.70
CA SER A 213 -65.67 -40.83 -18.71
C SER A 213 -64.59 -41.94 -18.78
N ASP A 214 -64.04 -42.22 -19.99
CA ASP A 214 -62.75 -42.91 -20.31
C ASP A 214 -61.82 -43.17 -19.11
N ALA A 215 -61.24 -44.38 -18.98
CA ALA A 215 -60.49 -44.81 -17.82
C ALA A 215 -60.47 -46.38 -17.51
N LEU A 216 -59.34 -47.13 -17.40
CA LEU A 216 -59.13 -48.59 -17.17
C LEU A 216 -58.11 -49.00 -16.04
N GLY A 217 -57.89 -50.29 -15.74
CA GLY A 217 -57.09 -50.80 -14.59
C GLY A 217 -55.55 -50.85 -14.72
N GLU A 218 -54.74 -51.50 -13.88
CA GLU A 218 -55.00 -52.18 -12.58
C GLU A 218 -53.64 -52.45 -11.84
N ALA A 219 -53.57 -52.20 -10.52
CA ALA A 219 -52.67 -52.82 -9.53
C ALA A 219 -53.09 -52.34 -8.13
N ILE A 220 -53.17 -53.23 -7.13
CA ILE A 220 -53.94 -52.98 -5.88
C ILE A 220 -53.04 -53.10 -4.65
N GLU A 221 -53.02 -52.08 -3.79
CA GLU A 221 -52.58 -52.19 -2.39
C GLU A 221 -53.58 -51.50 -1.44
N THR A 222 -53.75 -52.06 -0.25
CA THR A 222 -54.67 -51.59 0.81
C THR A 222 -53.90 -50.95 1.96
N PHE A 223 -54.34 -49.76 2.40
CA PHE A 223 -53.87 -49.12 3.62
C PHE A 223 -55.05 -48.64 4.48
N GLU A 224 -54.95 -48.82 5.80
CA GLU A 224 -55.89 -48.28 6.79
C GLU A 224 -55.54 -46.84 7.17
N ALA A 225 -56.54 -46.01 7.46
CA ALA A 225 -56.35 -44.63 7.87
C ALA A 225 -55.86 -44.53 9.32
N THR A 226 -54.80 -43.75 9.57
CA THR A 226 -54.06 -43.79 10.84
C THR A 226 -54.65 -42.98 12.00
N CYS A 227 -55.83 -42.34 11.85
CA CYS A 227 -56.40 -41.48 12.91
C CYS A 227 -57.94 -41.36 12.98
N ILE A 228 -58.75 -42.31 12.49
CA ILE A 228 -60.14 -42.50 12.98
C ILE A 228 -60.54 -43.99 12.90
N GLU A 229 -61.17 -44.54 13.93
CA GLU A 229 -61.61 -45.94 13.97
C GLU A 229 -63.05 -46.13 13.44
N HIS A 230 -63.19 -46.68 12.21
CA HIS A 230 -64.33 -47.44 11.63
C HIS A 230 -65.07 -46.86 10.38
N GLY A 231 -65.68 -47.77 9.60
CA GLY A 231 -66.92 -47.53 8.85
C GLY A 231 -66.92 -47.78 7.32
N TYR A 232 -65.79 -47.62 6.64
CA TYR A 232 -65.72 -47.83 5.18
C TYR A 232 -64.27 -47.92 4.69
N THR A 233 -64.06 -48.62 3.59
CA THR A 233 -62.77 -48.67 2.89
C THR A 233 -62.82 -47.69 1.71
N THR A 234 -61.99 -46.66 1.77
CA THR A 234 -61.66 -45.79 0.64
C THR A 234 -60.44 -46.34 -0.09
N HIS A 235 -60.49 -46.37 -1.42
CA HIS A 235 -59.39 -46.76 -2.28
C HIS A 235 -58.96 -45.56 -3.11
N GLU A 236 -57.67 -45.23 -3.06
CA GLU A 236 -57.07 -44.10 -3.79
C GLU A 236 -56.05 -44.63 -4.80
N CYS A 237 -56.04 -44.09 -6.03
CA CYS A 237 -55.07 -44.52 -7.03
C CYS A 237 -53.69 -43.88 -6.79
N SER A 238 -52.68 -44.68 -6.47
CA SER A 238 -51.31 -44.24 -6.13
C SER A 238 -50.52 -43.51 -7.23
N LEU A 239 -51.10 -43.35 -8.43
CA LEU A 239 -50.50 -42.58 -9.55
C LEU A 239 -51.26 -41.27 -9.88
N CYS A 240 -52.50 -41.10 -9.42
CA CYS A 240 -53.33 -39.93 -9.76
C CYS A 240 -54.26 -39.42 -8.65
N HIS A 241 -54.18 -40.03 -7.46
CA HIS A 241 -54.77 -39.54 -6.20
C HIS A 241 -56.30 -39.39 -6.15
N SER A 242 -57.04 -40.06 -7.04
CA SER A 242 -58.52 -40.07 -7.02
C SER A 242 -59.10 -41.20 -6.16
N THR A 243 -60.14 -40.90 -5.36
CA THR A 243 -60.69 -41.77 -4.30
C THR A 243 -62.05 -42.40 -4.63
N VAL A 244 -62.25 -43.68 -4.28
CA VAL A 244 -63.52 -44.47 -4.44
C VAL A 244 -63.92 -45.12 -3.09
N LYS A 245 -65.21 -45.36 -2.81
CA LYS A 245 -65.74 -45.77 -1.48
C LYS A 245 -66.49 -47.12 -1.47
N VAL A 246 -66.32 -47.92 -0.39
CA VAL A 246 -67.13 -49.12 -0.07
C VAL A 246 -67.38 -49.20 1.45
N TYR A 247 -68.63 -49.42 1.91
CA TYR A 247 -69.05 -49.24 3.31
C TYR A 247 -69.25 -50.54 4.13
N LYS A 248 -69.03 -50.48 5.46
CA LYS A 248 -69.46 -51.46 6.48
C LYS A 248 -69.74 -50.78 7.83
N ASP A 249 -70.94 -51.01 8.36
CA ASP A 249 -71.59 -50.27 9.45
C ASP A 249 -70.81 -50.24 10.80
N ASP A 250 -70.55 -49.03 11.37
CA ASP A 250 -70.61 -48.66 12.81
C ASP A 250 -70.05 -47.22 13.10
N GLU A 251 -70.30 -46.64 14.29
CA GLU A 251 -70.14 -45.21 14.64
C GLU A 251 -68.77 -44.79 15.27
N LEU A 252 -68.38 -43.51 15.12
CA LEU A 252 -67.04 -42.94 15.35
C LEU A 252 -66.87 -42.08 16.64
N LYS A 253 -65.63 -41.98 17.16
CA LYS A 253 -65.18 -40.96 18.14
C LYS A 253 -64.18 -39.97 17.52
N ALA A 254 -64.14 -38.73 18.03
CA ALA A 254 -63.28 -37.66 17.50
C ALA A 254 -61.90 -37.60 18.17
N HIS A 255 -60.86 -37.30 17.37
CA HIS A 255 -59.47 -37.09 17.78
C HIS A 255 -59.09 -35.61 17.58
N THR A 256 -58.20 -35.06 18.42
CA THR A 256 -57.60 -33.72 18.26
C THR A 256 -56.09 -33.80 18.07
N LEU A 257 -55.52 -32.78 17.40
CA LEU A 257 -54.09 -32.58 17.21
C LEU A 257 -53.60 -31.38 18.03
N THR A 258 -52.62 -31.60 18.91
CA THR A 258 -51.91 -30.55 19.65
C THR A 258 -50.67 -30.11 18.86
N HIS A 259 -50.41 -28.80 18.84
CA HIS A 259 -49.26 -28.18 18.17
C HIS A 259 -48.01 -28.22 19.05
N HIS A 260 -46.86 -28.50 18.43
CA HIS A 260 -45.53 -28.44 19.03
C HIS A 260 -44.62 -27.56 18.15
N GLU A 261 -44.20 -26.41 18.70
CA GLU A 261 -43.26 -25.51 18.04
C GLU A 261 -41.92 -26.21 17.74
N ALA A 262 -41.24 -25.76 16.68
CA ALA A 262 -39.94 -26.29 16.30
C ALA A 262 -38.91 -26.18 17.43
N THR A 263 -38.10 -27.22 17.59
CA THR A 263 -36.95 -27.24 18.51
C THR A 263 -35.65 -27.29 17.70
N SER A 264 -34.50 -27.32 18.36
CA SER A 264 -33.16 -27.38 17.71
C SER A 264 -33.02 -28.55 16.73
N ASP A 265 -33.65 -29.68 17.03
CA ASP A 265 -33.39 -30.96 16.35
C ASP A 265 -34.61 -31.47 15.56
N ILE A 266 -35.79 -30.91 15.81
CA ILE A 266 -37.07 -31.38 15.30
C ILE A 266 -37.86 -30.19 14.74
N LYS A 267 -38.28 -30.30 13.49
CA LYS A 267 -39.18 -29.36 12.80
C LYS A 267 -40.50 -29.22 13.57
N GLU A 268 -41.17 -28.10 13.32
CA GLU A 268 -42.53 -27.84 13.81
C GLU A 268 -43.46 -29.00 13.43
N HIS A 269 -44.28 -29.46 14.37
CA HIS A 269 -45.13 -30.63 14.16
C HIS A 269 -46.36 -30.63 15.06
N TRP A 270 -47.30 -31.53 14.76
CA TRP A 270 -48.53 -31.73 15.50
C TRP A 270 -48.60 -33.18 15.99
N GLN A 271 -49.07 -33.41 17.20
CA GLN A 271 -49.22 -34.74 17.78
C GLN A 271 -50.68 -34.99 18.17
N CYS A 272 -51.20 -36.19 17.89
CA CYS A 272 -52.57 -36.53 18.30
C CYS A 272 -52.66 -36.86 19.80
N ASP A 273 -53.60 -36.23 20.50
CA ASP A 273 -53.81 -36.39 21.94
C ASP A 273 -54.25 -37.83 22.34
N VAL A 274 -54.82 -38.58 21.38
CA VAL A 274 -55.44 -39.89 21.62
C VAL A 274 -54.55 -41.05 21.17
N CYS A 275 -53.87 -40.93 20.03
CA CYS A 275 -53.03 -42.00 19.49
C CYS A 275 -51.51 -41.68 19.44
N HIS A 276 -51.10 -40.49 19.87
CA HIS A 276 -49.70 -40.03 19.97
C HIS A 276 -48.89 -40.02 18.66
N LYS A 277 -49.55 -40.14 17.52
CA LYS A 277 -48.96 -40.08 16.18
C LYS A 277 -48.58 -38.64 15.78
N TYR A 278 -47.54 -38.50 14.96
CA TYR A 278 -46.97 -37.21 14.55
C TYR A 278 -47.42 -36.79 13.14
N PHE A 279 -47.55 -35.49 12.92
CA PHE A 279 -48.09 -34.86 11.71
C PHE A 279 -47.30 -33.58 11.38
N SER A 280 -47.08 -33.27 10.10
CA SER A 280 -46.27 -32.12 9.66
C SER A 280 -46.96 -30.77 9.78
N ASP A 281 -48.29 -30.75 9.77
CA ASP A 281 -49.13 -29.55 9.93
C ASP A 281 -50.50 -29.94 10.54
N SER A 282 -51.27 -28.95 10.98
CA SER A 282 -52.59 -29.17 11.63
C SER A 282 -53.65 -29.80 10.72
N ASN A 283 -53.42 -29.83 9.40
CA ASN A 283 -54.32 -30.40 8.40
C ASN A 283 -53.73 -31.65 7.74
N ALA A 284 -52.51 -32.07 8.11
CA ALA A 284 -51.84 -33.22 7.52
C ALA A 284 -52.62 -34.51 7.80
N THR A 285 -52.98 -35.22 6.73
CA THR A 285 -53.79 -36.45 6.79
C THR A 285 -52.96 -37.72 6.91
N GLN A 286 -51.63 -37.62 6.74
CA GLN A 286 -50.69 -38.73 6.87
C GLN A 286 -49.81 -38.55 8.10
N GLU A 287 -49.61 -39.66 8.82
CA GLU A 287 -48.65 -39.75 9.91
C GLU A 287 -47.23 -39.63 9.34
N VAL A 288 -46.48 -38.64 9.79
CA VAL A 288 -45.04 -38.53 9.48
C VAL A 288 -44.24 -39.30 10.52
N THR A 289 -43.18 -39.97 10.09
CA THR A 289 -42.27 -40.61 11.05
C THR A 289 -41.49 -39.55 11.80
N TYR A 290 -41.21 -39.77 13.08
CA TYR A 290 -40.40 -38.87 13.90
C TYR A 290 -39.03 -38.57 13.27
N GLY A 291 -38.44 -39.52 12.54
CA GLY A 291 -37.19 -39.33 11.79
C GLY A 291 -37.31 -38.31 10.64
N SER A 292 -38.45 -38.25 9.94
CA SER A 292 -38.67 -37.27 8.85
C SER A 292 -38.88 -35.82 9.35
N LEU A 293 -39.25 -35.67 10.63
CA LEU A 293 -39.31 -34.37 11.30
C LEU A 293 -37.92 -33.85 11.72
N LEU A 294 -36.86 -34.66 11.64
CA LEU A 294 -35.50 -34.19 11.91
C LEU A 294 -34.97 -33.33 10.76
N PHE A 295 -34.07 -32.40 11.07
CA PHE A 295 -33.32 -31.66 10.04
C PHE A 295 -32.23 -32.54 9.41
N ASP A 296 -32.00 -32.38 8.10
CA ASP A 296 -30.87 -33.01 7.43
C ASP A 296 -29.57 -32.43 7.96
N GLN A 297 -28.66 -33.31 8.35
CA GLN A 297 -27.42 -32.95 9.02
C GLN A 297 -26.27 -33.83 8.53
N ALA A 298 -25.06 -33.31 8.67
CA ALA A 298 -23.84 -34.04 8.39
C ALA A 298 -23.53 -34.98 9.56
N TYR A 299 -23.28 -36.26 9.29
CA TYR A 299 -23.03 -37.29 10.30
C TYR A 299 -21.92 -38.25 9.87
N ALA A 300 -21.38 -39.00 10.82
CA ALA A 300 -20.42 -40.07 10.57
C ALA A 300 -20.90 -41.41 11.16
N MET A 301 -20.64 -42.51 10.46
CA MET A 301 -21.03 -43.86 10.88
C MET A 301 -19.82 -44.80 10.79
N PHE A 302 -19.56 -45.55 11.86
CA PHE A 302 -18.41 -46.44 11.96
C PHE A 302 -18.82 -47.91 11.85
N ASP A 303 -18.19 -48.63 10.92
CA ASP A 303 -18.29 -50.08 10.79
C ASP A 303 -17.11 -50.77 11.49
N ASP A 304 -17.38 -51.42 12.62
CA ASP A 304 -16.38 -52.13 13.43
C ASP A 304 -15.79 -53.36 12.72
N ALA A 305 -16.51 -53.95 11.76
CA ALA A 305 -16.08 -55.16 11.05
C ALA A 305 -15.02 -54.84 9.98
N THR A 306 -15.15 -53.70 9.31
CA THR A 306 -14.15 -53.24 8.31
C THR A 306 -13.15 -52.23 8.85
N GLY A 307 -13.48 -51.56 9.97
CA GLY A 307 -12.71 -50.42 10.48
C GLY A 307 -12.90 -49.16 9.63
N THR A 308 -14.07 -49.00 9.02
CA THR A 308 -14.37 -47.88 8.10
C THR A 308 -15.23 -46.83 8.79
N LEU A 309 -14.79 -45.57 8.76
CA LEU A 309 -15.60 -44.42 9.17
C LEU A 309 -16.15 -43.72 7.92
N THR A 310 -17.46 -43.72 7.74
CA THR A 310 -18.14 -43.11 6.59
C THR A 310 -18.85 -41.82 6.99
N PHE A 311 -18.53 -40.72 6.31
CA PHE A 311 -19.18 -39.42 6.46
C PHE A 311 -20.28 -39.28 5.41
N SER A 312 -21.46 -38.83 5.80
CA SER A 312 -22.65 -38.68 4.93
C SER A 312 -23.51 -37.48 5.35
N TYR A 313 -24.41 -37.04 4.48
CA TYR A 313 -25.32 -35.91 4.73
C TYR A 313 -26.76 -36.31 4.47
N GLY A 314 -27.66 -36.03 5.43
CA GLY A 314 -29.09 -36.33 5.35
C GLY A 314 -29.69 -36.62 6.73
N THR A 315 -30.73 -37.44 6.77
CA THR A 315 -31.36 -37.86 8.03
C THR A 315 -30.40 -38.75 8.84
N LYS A 316 -29.91 -38.25 9.98
CA LYS A 316 -28.92 -38.95 10.82
C LYS A 316 -29.49 -40.27 11.38
N PRO A 317 -28.89 -41.43 11.08
CA PRO A 317 -29.32 -42.71 11.65
C PRO A 317 -29.15 -42.77 13.17
N GLU A 318 -29.94 -43.63 13.82
CA GLU A 318 -29.72 -43.99 15.23
C GLU A 318 -28.34 -44.65 15.38
N GLY A 319 -27.57 -44.23 16.40
CA GLY A 319 -26.19 -44.67 16.60
C GLY A 319 -25.13 -43.99 15.72
N ALA A 320 -25.50 -43.15 14.75
CA ALA A 320 -24.53 -42.36 13.99
C ALA A 320 -24.04 -41.14 14.79
N TYR A 321 -22.75 -40.83 14.67
CA TYR A 321 -22.10 -39.70 15.33
C TYR A 321 -22.48 -38.38 14.66
N ALA A 322 -22.80 -37.36 15.46
CA ALA A 322 -22.91 -35.99 14.99
C ALA A 322 -21.52 -35.36 14.79
N LEU A 323 -21.41 -34.33 13.95
CA LEU A 323 -20.16 -33.60 13.73
C LEU A 323 -20.06 -32.38 14.64
N ASN A 324 -18.98 -32.30 15.43
CA ASN A 324 -18.50 -31.14 16.19
C ASN A 324 -19.59 -30.25 16.83
N GLN A 325 -20.59 -30.85 17.46
CA GLN A 325 -21.53 -30.13 18.31
C GLN A 325 -20.94 -29.97 19.72
N GLU A 326 -20.64 -28.72 20.08
CA GLU A 326 -20.28 -28.24 21.43
C GLU A 326 -19.02 -28.83 22.11
N ARG A 327 -18.25 -29.70 21.45
CA ARG A 327 -16.97 -30.24 21.96
C ARG A 327 -15.83 -30.13 20.96
N PRO A 328 -14.58 -29.96 21.42
CA PRO A 328 -13.40 -29.88 20.54
C PRO A 328 -12.97 -31.23 19.96
N GLU A 329 -13.44 -32.36 20.49
CA GLU A 329 -13.05 -33.71 20.02
C GLU A 329 -14.27 -34.55 19.62
N PRO A 330 -14.25 -35.25 18.46
CA PRO A 330 -15.32 -36.13 18.03
C PRO A 330 -15.44 -37.43 18.83
N GLU A 331 -16.63 -38.04 18.80
CA GLU A 331 -16.96 -39.22 19.62
C GLU A 331 -16.65 -40.58 18.95
N TRP A 332 -16.20 -40.62 17.70
CA TRP A 332 -15.93 -41.87 16.98
C TRP A 332 -14.64 -42.57 17.44
N HIS A 333 -14.63 -43.91 17.37
CA HIS A 333 -13.56 -44.74 17.94
C HIS A 333 -12.22 -44.67 17.16
N MET A 334 -11.42 -43.65 17.46
CA MET A 334 -10.14 -43.32 16.81
C MET A 334 -9.15 -44.50 16.66
N GLN A 335 -9.03 -45.39 17.65
CA GLN A 335 -8.04 -46.49 17.61
C GLN A 335 -8.45 -47.75 16.82
N LYS A 336 -9.56 -47.73 16.07
CA LYS A 336 -9.92 -48.83 15.15
C LYS A 336 -10.04 -48.42 13.68
N ILE A 337 -10.02 -47.12 13.39
CA ILE A 337 -10.24 -46.60 12.04
C ILE A 337 -9.03 -46.94 11.15
N ARG A 338 -9.31 -47.58 10.01
CA ARG A 338 -8.34 -47.99 8.98
C ARG A 338 -8.58 -47.28 7.65
N THR A 339 -9.83 -47.03 7.31
CA THR A 339 -10.26 -46.29 6.12
C THR A 339 -11.27 -45.23 6.54
N VAL A 340 -11.14 -44.02 5.99
CA VAL A 340 -12.18 -42.98 6.04
C VAL A 340 -12.80 -42.88 4.65
N VAL A 341 -14.12 -42.76 4.59
CA VAL A 341 -14.87 -42.57 3.35
C VAL A 341 -15.74 -41.32 3.48
N PHE A 342 -15.60 -40.38 2.55
CA PHE A 342 -16.56 -39.30 2.37
C PHE A 342 -17.53 -39.69 1.25
N ASP A 343 -18.76 -40.03 1.62
CA ASP A 343 -19.80 -40.38 0.64
C ASP A 343 -20.13 -39.18 -0.28
N ALA A 344 -20.69 -39.46 -1.46
CA ALA A 344 -21.10 -38.43 -2.42
C ALA A 344 -22.12 -37.45 -1.83
N SER A 345 -22.98 -37.88 -0.89
CA SER A 345 -23.88 -36.99 -0.15
C SER A 345 -23.12 -35.92 0.66
N PHE A 346 -21.91 -36.21 1.13
CA PHE A 346 -21.17 -35.29 1.98
C PHE A 346 -20.74 -33.98 1.28
N ALA A 347 -20.77 -33.94 -0.05
CA ALA A 347 -20.57 -32.70 -0.82
C ALA A 347 -21.62 -31.61 -0.52
N TYR A 348 -22.77 -31.96 0.09
CA TYR A 348 -23.77 -31.01 0.58
C TYR A 348 -23.53 -30.54 2.01
N ALA A 349 -22.66 -31.21 2.77
CA ALA A 349 -22.26 -30.73 4.10
C ALA A 349 -21.47 -29.41 4.00
N ARG A 350 -21.59 -28.57 5.03
CA ARG A 350 -20.85 -27.31 5.18
C ARG A 350 -20.27 -27.21 6.60
N PRO A 351 -19.27 -28.03 6.93
CA PRO A 351 -18.62 -27.95 8.24
C PRO A 351 -18.01 -26.56 8.46
N THR A 352 -18.17 -26.03 9.66
CA THR A 352 -17.52 -24.79 10.12
C THR A 352 -16.22 -25.07 10.87
N SER A 353 -16.01 -26.31 11.31
CA SER A 353 -14.77 -26.80 11.92
C SER A 353 -14.54 -28.26 11.53
N CYS A 354 -13.31 -28.58 11.13
CA CYS A 354 -12.81 -29.95 10.96
C CYS A 354 -11.86 -30.36 12.10
N SER A 355 -11.89 -29.60 13.20
CA SER A 355 -11.00 -29.78 14.35
C SER A 355 -11.08 -31.19 14.92
N HIS A 356 -9.91 -31.78 15.19
CA HIS A 356 -9.70 -33.12 15.77
C HIS A 356 -10.35 -34.31 15.02
N TRP A 357 -10.85 -34.16 13.77
CA TRP A 357 -11.63 -35.20 13.08
C TRP A 357 -10.95 -36.57 12.94
N PHE A 358 -9.65 -36.61 12.68
CA PHE A 358 -8.86 -37.85 12.56
C PHE A 358 -7.77 -37.95 13.62
N LYS A 359 -7.95 -37.26 14.74
CA LYS A 359 -7.05 -37.35 15.89
C LYS A 359 -6.85 -38.80 16.33
N ASP A 360 -5.60 -39.15 16.65
CA ASP A 360 -5.12 -40.44 17.13
C ASP A 360 -5.60 -41.67 16.32
N CYS A 361 -5.93 -41.47 15.04
CA CYS A 361 -6.30 -42.53 14.10
C CYS A 361 -5.05 -43.28 13.60
N ILE A 362 -4.31 -43.87 14.54
CA ILE A 362 -2.97 -44.48 14.33
C ILE A 362 -2.92 -45.57 13.25
N TYR A 363 -4.04 -46.21 12.93
CA TYR A 363 -4.16 -47.26 11.90
C TYR A 363 -4.78 -46.78 10.57
N LEU A 364 -5.09 -45.48 10.44
CA LEU A 364 -5.62 -44.89 9.21
C LEU A 364 -4.54 -44.96 8.12
N THR A 365 -4.86 -45.65 7.04
CA THR A 365 -3.95 -45.88 5.90
C THR A 365 -4.52 -45.38 4.58
N ARG A 366 -5.81 -45.04 4.53
CA ARG A 366 -6.54 -44.71 3.30
C ARG A 366 -7.71 -43.77 3.59
N ILE A 367 -7.85 -42.72 2.79
CA ILE A 367 -9.01 -41.84 2.76
C ILE A 367 -9.58 -41.87 1.35
N GLU A 368 -10.86 -42.16 1.21
CA GLU A 368 -11.58 -42.25 -0.06
C GLU A 368 -12.64 -41.15 -0.14
N GLY A 369 -12.86 -40.58 -1.33
CA GLY A 369 -13.89 -39.57 -1.53
C GLY A 369 -13.56 -38.18 -0.98
N ILE A 370 -12.32 -37.88 -0.57
CA ILE A 370 -11.96 -36.62 0.13
C ILE A 370 -12.33 -35.34 -0.63
N TRP A 371 -12.51 -35.40 -1.96
CA TRP A 371 -13.05 -34.31 -2.78
C TRP A 371 -14.52 -33.94 -2.46
N ASN A 372 -15.25 -34.79 -1.74
CA ASN A 372 -16.60 -34.51 -1.23
C ASN A 372 -16.56 -33.70 0.10
N LEU A 373 -15.38 -33.49 0.71
CA LEU A 373 -15.22 -32.62 1.86
C LEU A 373 -15.10 -31.16 1.39
N ASN A 374 -16.19 -30.41 1.47
CA ASN A 374 -16.16 -28.96 1.23
C ASN A 374 -15.68 -28.23 2.51
N THR A 375 -14.55 -27.53 2.42
CA THR A 375 -13.96 -26.76 3.54
C THR A 375 -14.17 -25.25 3.44
N GLU A 376 -14.97 -24.73 2.49
CA GLU A 376 -15.09 -23.28 2.22
C GLU A 376 -15.48 -22.45 3.46
N ASN A 377 -16.27 -23.03 4.36
CA ASN A 377 -16.74 -22.39 5.59
C ASN A 377 -15.93 -22.78 6.85
N VAL A 378 -14.88 -23.58 6.71
CA VAL A 378 -14.09 -24.07 7.86
C VAL A 378 -13.19 -22.95 8.38
N THR A 379 -13.37 -22.59 9.66
CA THR A 379 -12.51 -21.62 10.35
C THR A 379 -11.43 -22.28 11.22
N ASP A 380 -11.59 -23.57 11.53
CA ASP A 380 -10.71 -24.31 12.44
C ASP A 380 -10.40 -25.70 11.89
N MET A 381 -9.11 -25.95 11.64
CA MET A 381 -8.55 -27.24 11.20
C MET A 381 -7.57 -27.83 12.23
N SER A 382 -7.59 -27.33 13.47
CA SER A 382 -6.65 -27.74 14.51
C SER A 382 -6.72 -29.24 14.81
N SER A 383 -5.57 -29.87 15.00
CA SER A 383 -5.42 -31.31 15.27
C SER A 383 -6.10 -32.27 14.25
N MET A 384 -6.50 -31.81 13.06
CA MET A 384 -7.36 -32.59 12.14
C MET A 384 -6.82 -33.99 11.80
N PHE A 385 -5.51 -34.14 11.60
CA PHE A 385 -4.82 -35.42 11.35
C PHE A 385 -3.82 -35.78 12.45
N LEU A 386 -3.99 -35.25 13.67
CA LEU A 386 -3.12 -35.56 14.81
C LEU A 386 -2.97 -37.07 14.99
N GLY A 387 -1.75 -37.58 15.15
CA GLY A 387 -1.48 -38.98 15.45
C GLY A 387 -1.84 -39.97 14.33
N CYS A 388 -2.12 -39.54 13.09
CA CYS A 388 -2.35 -40.41 11.93
C CYS A 388 -1.05 -41.12 11.46
N SER A 389 -0.43 -41.92 12.34
CA SER A 389 0.95 -42.38 12.15
C SER A 389 1.16 -43.32 10.96
N SER A 390 0.15 -44.11 10.57
CA SER A 390 0.22 -45.04 9.42
C SER A 390 -0.16 -44.40 8.07
N LEU A 391 -0.45 -43.09 8.04
CA LEU A 391 -0.85 -42.40 6.81
C LEU A 391 0.40 -42.03 6.00
N SER A 392 0.59 -42.65 4.85
CA SER A 392 1.79 -42.49 4.01
C SER A 392 1.64 -41.49 2.85
N SER A 393 0.41 -41.11 2.54
CA SER A 393 0.06 -40.07 1.55
C SER A 393 -1.29 -39.44 1.88
N LEU A 394 -1.46 -38.16 1.55
CA LEU A 394 -2.69 -37.39 1.76
C LEU A 394 -2.85 -36.38 0.61
N ASP A 395 -4.04 -36.36 -0.01
CA ASP A 395 -4.40 -35.40 -1.05
C ASP A 395 -5.20 -34.25 -0.41
N LEU A 396 -4.68 -33.02 -0.52
CA LEU A 396 -5.28 -31.80 0.03
C LEU A 396 -5.74 -30.83 -1.07
N THR A 397 -5.74 -31.24 -2.35
CA THR A 397 -5.95 -30.33 -3.50
C THR A 397 -7.29 -29.58 -3.48
N ASN A 398 -8.33 -30.16 -2.89
CA ASN A 398 -9.67 -29.56 -2.79
C ASN A 398 -9.90 -28.75 -1.50
N PHE A 399 -8.90 -28.62 -0.62
CA PHE A 399 -9.03 -27.81 0.60
C PHE A 399 -8.98 -26.32 0.25
N ASP A 400 -10.10 -25.63 0.46
CA ASP A 400 -10.11 -24.18 0.66
C ASP A 400 -9.78 -23.89 2.13
N THR A 401 -8.69 -23.17 2.37
CA THR A 401 -8.27 -22.73 3.71
C THR A 401 -8.44 -21.22 3.92
N GLY A 402 -9.04 -20.50 2.97
CA GLY A 402 -9.12 -19.03 2.95
C GLY A 402 -9.94 -18.42 4.09
N ASN A 403 -10.69 -19.22 4.85
CA ASN A 403 -11.41 -18.82 6.07
C ASN A 403 -10.80 -19.36 7.38
N VAL A 404 -9.76 -20.19 7.30
CA VAL A 404 -9.13 -20.84 8.47
C VAL A 404 -8.32 -19.83 9.28
N THR A 405 -8.54 -19.82 10.59
CA THR A 405 -7.80 -19.00 11.58
C THR A 405 -6.86 -19.84 12.46
N ASP A 406 -7.15 -21.13 12.64
CA ASP A 406 -6.34 -22.06 13.43
C ASP A 406 -5.96 -23.31 12.62
N MET A 407 -4.65 -23.55 12.48
CA MET A 407 -4.05 -24.73 11.86
C MET A 407 -3.09 -25.45 12.83
N SER A 408 -3.14 -25.13 14.13
CA SER A 408 -2.29 -25.73 15.14
C SER A 408 -2.44 -27.26 15.13
N ARG A 409 -1.33 -27.97 15.32
CA ARG A 409 -1.32 -29.45 15.44
C ARG A 409 -1.89 -30.23 14.23
N MET A 410 -2.17 -29.60 13.09
CA MET A 410 -2.96 -30.23 12.00
C MET A 410 -2.40 -31.59 11.55
N PHE A 411 -1.07 -31.76 11.45
CA PHE A 411 -0.41 -33.00 11.00
C PHE A 411 0.54 -33.61 12.02
N ILE A 412 0.50 -33.19 13.30
CA ILE A 412 1.43 -33.72 14.31
C ILE A 412 1.36 -35.24 14.42
N GLY A 413 2.50 -35.91 14.33
CA GLY A 413 2.60 -37.37 14.48
C GLY A 413 2.16 -38.17 13.25
N CYS A 414 2.00 -37.54 12.08
CA CYS A 414 1.87 -38.22 10.79
C CYS A 414 3.22 -38.81 10.34
N ARG A 415 3.69 -39.82 11.07
CA ARG A 415 5.08 -40.32 11.03
C ARG A 415 5.50 -40.86 9.67
N ASP A 416 4.61 -41.55 8.97
CA ASP A 416 4.89 -42.24 7.71
C ASP A 416 4.66 -41.35 6.46
N LEU A 417 4.22 -40.09 6.61
CA LEU A 417 4.10 -39.16 5.48
C LEU A 417 5.49 -38.82 4.92
N THR A 418 5.75 -39.25 3.69
CA THR A 418 7.03 -39.01 3.00
C THR A 418 7.07 -37.67 2.26
N SER A 419 5.90 -37.18 1.82
CA SER A 419 5.69 -35.89 1.16
C SER A 419 4.28 -35.39 1.48
N LEU A 420 4.08 -34.07 1.47
CA LEU A 420 2.80 -33.43 1.68
C LEU A 420 2.76 -32.14 0.84
N ASP A 421 1.72 -31.97 0.01
CA ASP A 421 1.49 -30.75 -0.75
C ASP A 421 0.56 -29.83 0.04
N VAL A 422 1.06 -28.65 0.39
CA VAL A 422 0.32 -27.56 1.05
C VAL A 422 0.39 -26.26 0.23
N THR A 423 0.78 -26.35 -1.05
CA THR A 423 1.02 -25.16 -1.90
C THR A 423 -0.26 -24.39 -2.24
N ASN A 424 -1.43 -25.03 -2.13
CA ASN A 424 -2.76 -24.43 -2.28
C ASN A 424 -3.27 -23.73 -1.01
N PHE A 425 -2.60 -23.87 0.15
CA PHE A 425 -3.09 -23.28 1.40
C PHE A 425 -2.96 -21.75 1.37
N ASN A 426 -4.12 -21.07 1.49
CA ASN A 426 -4.17 -19.67 1.85
C ASN A 426 -4.14 -19.55 3.38
N THR A 427 -3.08 -18.98 3.93
CA THR A 427 -2.90 -18.81 5.38
C THR A 427 -3.07 -17.37 5.86
N GLU A 428 -3.59 -16.45 5.03
CA GLU A 428 -3.62 -15.01 5.33
C GLU A 428 -4.41 -14.66 6.60
N LYS A 429 -5.37 -15.51 7.02
CA LYS A 429 -6.17 -15.33 8.25
C LYS A 429 -5.66 -16.12 9.46
N VAL A 430 -4.65 -16.98 9.30
CA VAL A 430 -4.18 -17.89 10.34
C VAL A 430 -3.41 -17.13 11.41
N THR A 431 -3.74 -17.38 12.67
CA THR A 431 -3.11 -16.78 13.86
C THR A 431 -2.28 -17.78 14.68
N ASP A 432 -2.58 -19.08 14.57
CA ASP A 432 -1.85 -20.16 15.24
C ASP A 432 -1.46 -21.27 14.25
N MET A 433 -0.17 -21.62 14.23
CA MET A 433 0.44 -22.72 13.47
C MET A 433 1.32 -23.61 14.35
N SER A 434 1.18 -23.52 15.67
CA SER A 434 1.97 -24.28 16.64
C SER A 434 1.87 -25.79 16.40
N SER A 435 3.00 -26.50 16.50
CA SER A 435 3.11 -27.95 16.29
C SER A 435 2.61 -28.49 14.93
N MET A 436 2.35 -27.66 13.91
CA MET A 436 1.61 -28.08 12.70
C MET A 436 2.16 -29.34 12.01
N PHE A 437 3.49 -29.48 11.90
CA PHE A 437 4.16 -30.64 11.29
C PHE A 437 5.01 -31.44 12.28
N GLN A 438 4.78 -31.28 13.59
CA GLN A 438 5.56 -31.91 14.65
C GLN A 438 5.59 -33.46 14.50
N ASN A 439 6.76 -34.10 14.65
CA ASN A 439 6.96 -35.55 14.55
C ASN A 439 6.57 -36.18 13.19
N CYS A 440 6.57 -35.43 12.09
CA CYS A 440 6.50 -35.99 10.73
C CYS A 440 7.87 -36.59 10.33
N TYR A 441 8.24 -37.71 10.97
CA TYR A 441 9.60 -38.27 10.90
C TYR A 441 10.09 -38.57 9.48
N ASP A 442 9.22 -39.09 8.61
CA ASP A 442 9.61 -39.52 7.26
C ASP A 442 9.51 -38.45 6.18
N LEU A 443 9.08 -37.23 6.52
CA LEU A 443 8.88 -36.14 5.57
C LEU A 443 10.22 -35.67 4.99
N THR A 444 10.44 -35.90 3.69
CA THR A 444 11.73 -35.58 3.04
C THR A 444 11.81 -34.16 2.48
N SER A 445 10.66 -33.57 2.16
CA SER A 445 10.51 -32.24 1.55
C SER A 445 9.14 -31.63 1.90
N LEU A 446 9.11 -30.32 2.14
CA LEU A 446 7.89 -29.56 2.40
C LEU A 446 8.05 -28.15 1.83
N ASP A 447 7.09 -27.70 1.01
CA ASP A 447 7.06 -26.35 0.46
C ASP A 447 6.07 -25.47 1.22
N VAL A 448 6.58 -24.66 2.16
CA VAL A 448 5.82 -23.63 2.89
C VAL A 448 5.99 -22.24 2.29
N SER A 449 6.54 -22.12 1.07
CA SER A 449 6.92 -20.82 0.51
C SER A 449 5.72 -19.94 0.11
N ASN A 450 4.49 -20.45 0.12
CA ASN A 450 3.26 -19.67 -0.07
C ASN A 450 2.64 -19.18 1.25
N PHE A 451 3.11 -19.62 2.41
CA PHE A 451 2.51 -19.26 3.70
C PHE A 451 2.72 -17.77 4.00
N ASN A 452 1.60 -17.06 4.20
CA ASN A 452 1.60 -15.75 4.83
C ASN A 452 1.47 -15.93 6.35
N THR A 453 2.50 -15.58 7.09
CA THR A 453 2.54 -15.70 8.56
C THR A 453 2.38 -14.37 9.29
N SER A 454 2.00 -13.28 8.61
CA SER A 454 2.05 -11.92 9.19
C SER A 454 1.09 -11.67 10.37
N LYS A 455 0.14 -12.58 10.61
CA LYS A 455 -0.81 -12.56 11.75
C LYS A 455 -0.53 -13.67 12.78
N VAL A 456 0.46 -14.53 12.55
CA VAL A 456 0.77 -15.67 13.42
C VAL A 456 1.51 -15.20 14.67
N THR A 457 1.01 -15.57 15.85
CA THR A 457 1.59 -15.18 17.15
C THR A 457 2.38 -16.28 17.85
N ASP A 458 2.15 -17.54 17.45
CA ASP A 458 2.80 -18.74 18.00
C ASP A 458 3.27 -19.66 16.86
N MET A 459 4.55 -20.05 16.91
CA MET A 459 5.19 -21.00 15.99
C MET A 459 5.93 -22.13 16.75
N CYS A 460 5.65 -22.33 18.03
CA CYS A 460 6.34 -23.34 18.83
C CYS A 460 6.16 -24.75 18.24
N TRP A 461 7.22 -25.56 18.29
CA TRP A 461 7.27 -26.95 17.80
C TRP A 461 6.91 -27.17 16.32
N MET A 462 6.71 -26.12 15.49
CA MET A 462 6.08 -26.22 14.16
C MET A 462 6.69 -27.32 13.26
N PHE A 463 8.01 -27.50 13.28
CA PHE A 463 8.74 -28.53 12.55
C PHE A 463 9.54 -29.48 13.45
N PHE A 464 9.26 -29.52 14.77
CA PHE A 464 9.93 -30.42 15.72
C PHE A 464 9.92 -31.85 15.17
N GLY A 465 11.05 -32.54 15.19
CA GLY A 465 11.12 -33.95 14.81
C GLY A 465 10.90 -34.21 13.31
N CYS A 466 11.07 -33.26 12.41
CA CYS A 466 11.10 -33.52 10.96
C CYS A 466 12.43 -34.19 10.55
N HIS A 467 12.66 -35.42 11.02
CA HIS A 467 13.98 -36.08 11.01
C HIS A 467 14.63 -36.18 9.62
N LYS A 468 13.86 -36.47 8.57
CA LYS A 468 14.36 -36.66 7.19
C LYS A 468 14.35 -35.38 6.32
N LEU A 469 13.89 -34.25 6.84
CA LEU A 469 13.78 -33.02 6.07
C LEU A 469 15.18 -32.43 5.80
N THR A 470 15.62 -32.45 4.55
CA THR A 470 16.99 -32.03 4.16
C THR A 470 17.15 -30.53 3.95
N SER A 471 16.05 -29.86 3.57
CA SER A 471 15.97 -28.42 3.33
C SER A 471 14.54 -27.93 3.58
N LEU A 472 14.40 -26.68 4.04
CA LEU A 472 13.10 -26.04 4.28
C LEU A 472 13.21 -24.55 3.96
N ASN A 473 12.29 -24.05 3.12
CA ASN A 473 12.28 -22.65 2.69
C ASN A 473 11.31 -21.80 3.53
N VAL A 474 11.81 -21.24 4.64
CA VAL A 474 11.05 -20.29 5.48
C VAL A 474 11.27 -18.81 5.08
N SER A 475 11.84 -18.53 3.90
CA SER A 475 12.28 -17.17 3.57
C SER A 475 11.16 -16.13 3.46
N LYS A 476 9.90 -16.54 3.27
CA LYS A 476 8.73 -15.64 3.26
C LYS A 476 8.06 -15.46 4.63
N PHE A 477 8.52 -16.15 5.68
CA PHE A 477 7.92 -16.03 7.00
C PHE A 477 8.16 -14.63 7.56
N ASN A 478 7.06 -13.93 7.86
CA ASN A 478 7.06 -12.72 8.66
C ASN A 478 6.81 -13.10 10.13
N THR A 479 7.78 -12.84 11.00
CA THR A 479 7.71 -13.18 12.42
C THR A 479 7.47 -11.97 13.34
N THR A 480 7.12 -10.78 12.80
CA THR A 480 7.04 -9.53 13.60
C THR A 480 6.03 -9.56 14.75
N GLU A 481 5.02 -10.43 14.68
CA GLU A 481 3.99 -10.62 15.72
C GLU A 481 4.20 -11.88 16.56
N VAL A 482 5.18 -12.72 16.23
CA VAL A 482 5.46 -13.97 16.95
C VAL A 482 5.99 -13.65 18.35
N THR A 483 5.54 -14.40 19.34
CA THR A 483 5.99 -14.27 20.75
C THR A 483 6.64 -15.54 21.30
N ASP A 484 6.32 -16.70 20.73
CA ASP A 484 6.91 -18.00 21.05
C ASP A 484 7.33 -18.74 19.76
N MET A 485 8.55 -19.23 19.75
CA MET A 485 9.14 -20.08 18.70
C MET A 485 10.02 -21.17 19.31
N SER A 486 9.70 -21.57 20.54
CA SER A 486 10.39 -22.65 21.24
C SER A 486 10.29 -23.97 20.48
N ASP A 487 11.35 -24.76 20.54
CA ASP A 487 11.40 -26.12 20.02
C ASP A 487 11.13 -26.22 18.48
N MET A 488 11.10 -25.09 17.74
CA MET A 488 10.54 -24.97 16.37
C MET A 488 11.17 -25.89 15.31
N PHE A 489 12.49 -26.06 15.33
CA PHE A 489 13.25 -26.94 14.42
C PHE A 489 13.95 -28.09 15.18
N GLU A 490 13.63 -28.31 16.46
CA GLU A 490 14.32 -29.33 17.26
C GLU A 490 14.26 -30.71 16.57
N ASN A 491 15.35 -31.48 16.68
CA ASN A 491 15.52 -32.83 16.16
C ASN A 491 15.34 -32.94 14.62
N CYS A 492 15.42 -31.85 13.87
CA CYS A 492 15.53 -31.88 12.41
C CYS A 492 16.92 -32.39 11.96
N TYR A 493 17.18 -33.68 12.17
CA TYR A 493 18.52 -34.29 12.05
C TYR A 493 19.16 -34.14 10.67
N ALA A 494 18.38 -34.03 9.60
CA ALA A 494 18.85 -33.92 8.22
C ALA A 494 18.96 -32.48 7.67
N LEU A 495 18.46 -31.45 8.37
CA LEU A 495 18.55 -30.06 7.88
C LEU A 495 20.01 -29.59 7.85
N THR A 496 20.50 -29.26 6.65
CA THR A 496 21.89 -28.83 6.46
C THR A 496 22.09 -27.32 6.57
N SER A 497 21.07 -26.53 6.19
CA SER A 497 21.09 -25.06 6.28
C SER A 497 19.69 -24.47 6.44
N LEU A 498 19.58 -23.34 7.15
CA LEU A 498 18.35 -22.56 7.27
C LEU A 498 18.61 -21.08 6.92
N ASP A 499 17.66 -20.44 6.24
CA ASP A 499 17.69 -19.01 5.94
C ASP A 499 16.60 -18.27 6.75
N LEU A 500 17.03 -17.63 7.83
CA LEU A 500 16.21 -16.86 8.76
C LEU A 500 16.45 -15.35 8.59
N THR A 501 16.99 -14.90 7.45
CA THR A 501 17.35 -13.48 7.24
C THR A 501 16.18 -12.51 7.33
N ASN A 502 14.95 -12.97 7.07
CA ASN A 502 13.71 -12.21 7.20
C ASN A 502 13.04 -12.32 8.58
N PHE A 503 13.54 -13.15 9.50
CA PHE A 503 13.00 -13.25 10.85
C PHE A 503 13.29 -11.96 11.62
N ASN A 504 12.23 -11.35 12.16
CA ASN A 504 12.29 -10.28 13.15
C ASN A 504 11.83 -10.86 14.48
N THR A 505 12.73 -10.94 15.45
CA THR A 505 12.47 -11.64 16.72
C THR A 505 12.31 -10.69 17.91
N ALA A 506 12.16 -9.38 17.66
CA ALA A 506 12.13 -8.34 18.70
C ALA A 506 10.99 -8.44 19.73
N LYS A 507 9.94 -9.23 19.47
CA LYS A 507 8.82 -9.50 20.40
C LYS A 507 8.92 -10.85 21.14
N ILE A 508 9.90 -11.68 20.78
CA ILE A 508 9.93 -13.09 21.18
C ILE A 508 10.45 -13.25 22.60
N LYS A 509 9.74 -14.05 23.39
CA LYS A 509 9.99 -14.26 24.83
C LYS A 509 10.58 -15.63 25.15
N ASN A 510 10.34 -16.61 24.29
CA ASN A 510 10.69 -18.02 24.45
C ASN A 510 11.30 -18.54 23.14
N MET A 511 12.53 -19.06 23.23
CA MET A 511 13.35 -19.57 22.13
C MET A 511 14.09 -20.87 22.51
N ARG A 512 13.80 -21.45 23.68
CA ARG A 512 14.41 -22.70 24.15
C ARG A 512 14.42 -23.78 23.05
N PHE A 513 15.48 -24.57 23.04
CA PHE A 513 15.65 -25.74 22.19
C PHE A 513 15.43 -25.54 20.67
N MET A 514 15.32 -24.30 20.15
CA MET A 514 14.87 -24.05 18.76
C MET A 514 15.59 -24.88 17.68
N PHE A 515 16.90 -25.12 17.82
CA PHE A 515 17.69 -25.97 16.92
C PHE A 515 18.24 -27.22 17.62
N TYR A 516 17.76 -27.56 18.81
CA TYR A 516 18.28 -28.69 19.61
C TYR A 516 18.36 -29.95 18.76
N GLY A 517 19.48 -30.67 18.81
CA GLY A 517 19.68 -31.89 18.05
C GLY A 517 19.81 -31.74 16.53
N CYS A 518 19.81 -30.54 15.93
CA CYS A 518 20.00 -30.33 14.47
C CYS A 518 21.41 -30.70 13.98
N SER A 519 21.75 -31.99 14.01
CA SER A 519 23.14 -32.45 13.93
C SER A 519 23.79 -32.30 12.54
N ALA A 520 23.01 -32.22 11.46
CA ALA A 520 23.51 -31.95 10.12
C ALA A 520 23.71 -30.45 9.81
N LEU A 521 23.22 -29.54 10.67
CA LEU A 521 23.13 -28.11 10.39
C LEU A 521 24.53 -27.48 10.39
N THR A 522 25.01 -27.03 9.22
CA THR A 522 26.32 -26.38 9.06
C THR A 522 26.23 -24.86 9.06
N THR A 523 25.08 -24.29 8.72
CA THR A 523 24.92 -22.84 8.53
C THR A 523 23.49 -22.39 8.78
N ILE A 524 23.33 -21.36 9.62
CA ILE A 524 22.08 -20.64 9.83
C ILE A 524 22.33 -19.21 9.36
N TYR A 525 21.57 -18.74 8.38
CA TYR A 525 21.66 -17.35 7.94
C TYR A 525 20.68 -16.48 8.71
N ALA A 526 21.13 -15.31 9.17
CA ALA A 526 20.28 -14.34 9.84
C ALA A 526 20.64 -12.90 9.44
N SER A 527 19.76 -11.96 9.78
CA SER A 527 20.04 -10.52 9.71
C SER A 527 20.10 -9.93 11.12
N ASN A 528 20.44 -8.64 11.22
CA ASN A 528 20.39 -7.89 12.48
C ASN A 528 18.97 -7.69 13.05
N LYS A 529 17.91 -8.20 12.38
CA LYS A 529 16.55 -8.26 12.91
C LYS A 529 16.32 -9.47 13.83
N PHE A 530 17.23 -10.45 13.80
CA PHE A 530 17.25 -11.53 14.77
C PHE A 530 17.99 -11.05 16.03
N VAL A 531 17.22 -10.70 17.06
CA VAL A 531 17.66 -10.19 18.37
C VAL A 531 17.05 -11.03 19.50
N THR A 532 17.76 -11.14 20.62
CA THR A 532 17.33 -11.95 21.78
C THR A 532 16.99 -11.12 23.02
N ASP A 533 16.94 -9.79 22.90
CA ASP A 533 16.79 -8.81 24.02
C ASP A 533 15.53 -8.97 24.89
N LYS A 534 14.54 -9.74 24.41
CA LYS A 534 13.26 -10.01 25.11
C LYS A 534 13.08 -11.45 25.55
N VAL A 535 14.06 -12.33 25.30
CA VAL A 535 14.01 -13.73 25.72
C VAL A 535 14.17 -13.83 27.24
N THR A 536 13.33 -14.62 27.88
CA THR A 536 13.22 -14.70 29.36
C THR A 536 13.35 -16.11 29.93
N ASP A 537 13.57 -17.12 29.08
CA ASP A 537 13.51 -18.55 29.36
C ASP A 537 14.81 -19.18 29.93
N ASN A 538 15.66 -18.37 30.55
CA ASN A 538 16.97 -18.77 31.12
C ASN A 538 17.91 -19.53 30.13
N GLY A 539 17.73 -19.42 28.82
CA GLY A 539 18.72 -19.90 27.84
C GLY A 539 18.76 -21.41 27.65
N SER A 540 17.61 -22.08 27.59
CA SER A 540 17.56 -23.55 27.56
C SER A 540 18.02 -24.16 26.22
N LYS A 541 19.32 -24.45 26.12
CA LYS A 541 19.97 -25.38 25.15
C LYS A 541 19.59 -25.24 23.65
N MET A 542 19.30 -24.02 23.20
CA MET A 542 18.93 -23.69 21.81
C MET A 542 19.75 -24.40 20.72
N PHE A 543 21.07 -24.56 20.92
CA PHE A 543 21.98 -25.16 19.93
C PHE A 543 22.53 -26.54 20.31
N TYR A 544 22.18 -27.10 21.47
CA TYR A 544 22.82 -28.34 21.95
C TYR A 544 22.66 -29.48 20.93
N GLY A 545 23.78 -30.09 20.53
CA GLY A 545 23.78 -31.15 19.52
C GLY A 545 23.94 -30.68 18.07
N CYS A 546 23.98 -29.37 17.79
CA CYS A 546 24.29 -28.79 16.46
C CYS A 546 25.79 -28.88 16.10
N LYS A 547 26.37 -30.08 16.20
CA LYS A 547 27.83 -30.32 16.21
C LYS A 547 28.55 -29.90 14.92
N ASN A 548 27.83 -29.69 13.83
CA ASN A 548 28.37 -29.26 12.54
C ASN A 548 28.34 -27.73 12.32
N LEU A 549 27.76 -26.94 13.24
CA LEU A 549 27.83 -25.48 13.17
C LEU A 549 29.28 -25.01 13.34
N LYS A 550 29.66 -24.02 12.53
CA LYS A 550 31.02 -23.45 12.56
C LYS A 550 31.32 -22.84 13.94
N GLY A 551 32.27 -23.43 14.65
CA GLY A 551 32.68 -22.99 15.99
C GLY A 551 31.84 -23.56 17.14
N TYR A 552 31.02 -24.60 16.89
CA TYR A 552 30.23 -25.29 17.92
C TYR A 552 31.08 -25.69 19.15
N ASP A 553 30.51 -25.50 20.33
CA ASP A 553 31.10 -25.89 21.62
C ASP A 553 29.97 -26.25 22.61
N ASP A 554 30.12 -27.35 23.36
CA ASP A 554 29.08 -27.83 24.30
C ASP A 554 28.83 -26.88 25.50
N SER A 555 29.69 -25.88 25.72
CA SER A 555 29.47 -24.78 26.68
C SER A 555 28.67 -23.60 26.11
N LYS A 556 28.52 -23.51 24.78
CA LYS A 556 27.95 -22.37 24.05
C LYS A 556 26.55 -22.65 23.48
N ILE A 557 25.70 -23.29 24.28
CA ILE A 557 24.48 -23.95 23.77
C ILE A 557 23.19 -23.13 23.91
N ASP A 558 23.24 -21.93 24.50
CA ASP A 558 22.08 -21.07 24.75
C ASP A 558 21.84 -20.01 23.65
N TYR A 559 20.83 -19.16 23.82
CA TYR A 559 20.47 -18.14 22.83
C TYR A 559 21.51 -17.01 22.69
N ASN A 560 22.47 -16.84 23.61
CA ASN A 560 23.44 -15.74 23.51
C ASN A 560 24.33 -15.88 22.26
N TYR A 561 24.46 -17.11 21.75
CA TYR A 561 25.21 -17.44 20.53
C TYR A 561 24.35 -17.34 19.25
N ALA A 562 23.08 -16.96 19.35
CA ALA A 562 22.17 -16.73 18.21
C ALA A 562 22.40 -15.34 17.56
N ASN A 563 23.65 -15.04 17.20
CA ASN A 563 24.06 -13.75 16.65
C ASN A 563 25.08 -13.91 15.50
N CYS A 564 25.21 -12.87 14.65
CA CYS A 564 26.13 -12.83 13.49
C CYS A 564 27.53 -12.26 13.82
N GLY A 565 27.88 -12.15 15.09
CA GLY A 565 29.18 -11.68 15.58
C GLY A 565 30.28 -12.75 15.48
N THR A 566 31.46 -12.44 16.00
CA THR A 566 32.64 -13.32 15.92
C THR A 566 32.56 -14.57 16.79
N ASP A 567 31.64 -14.61 17.75
CA ASP A 567 31.50 -15.66 18.76
C ASP A 567 30.16 -16.43 18.69
N GLY A 568 29.20 -15.95 17.90
CA GLY A 568 27.91 -16.59 17.60
C GLY A 568 27.93 -17.55 16.41
N TYR A 569 26.82 -18.25 16.19
CA TYR A 569 26.67 -19.30 15.18
C TYR A 569 25.97 -18.87 13.90
N PHE A 570 25.38 -17.68 13.86
CA PHE A 570 24.70 -17.21 12.66
C PHE A 570 25.68 -16.62 11.67
N THR A 571 25.46 -16.92 10.40
CA THR A 571 26.15 -16.29 9.28
C THR A 571 25.29 -15.11 8.82
N PRO A 572 25.85 -13.91 8.65
CA PRO A 572 25.07 -12.82 8.04
C PRO A 572 24.63 -13.23 6.64
N GLY A 573 23.38 -12.93 6.28
CA GLY A 573 22.93 -13.01 4.90
C GLY A 573 23.78 -12.14 3.97
N CYS A 574 23.71 -12.44 2.67
CA CYS A 574 24.43 -11.72 1.64
C CYS A 574 23.51 -10.76 0.86
N ALA A 575 24.06 -9.60 0.55
CA ALA A 575 23.46 -8.62 -0.34
C ALA A 575 23.88 -8.91 -1.79
N TYR A 576 22.95 -8.77 -2.72
CA TYR A 576 23.16 -9.09 -4.13
C TYR A 576 22.24 -8.26 -5.03
N SER A 577 22.46 -8.32 -6.35
CA SER A 577 21.53 -7.78 -7.34
C SER A 577 21.22 -8.75 -8.46
N GLU A 578 20.02 -8.62 -9.02
CA GLU A 578 19.47 -9.40 -10.14
C GLU A 578 19.05 -8.44 -11.26
N PHE A 579 19.36 -8.77 -12.50
CA PHE A 579 18.97 -7.97 -13.66
C PHE A 579 17.88 -8.66 -14.47
N ASP A 580 16.72 -8.02 -14.58
CA ASP A 580 15.67 -8.41 -15.51
C ASP A 580 15.87 -7.71 -16.87
N ASN A 581 16.29 -8.49 -17.86
CA ASN A 581 16.53 -8.03 -19.22
C ASN A 581 15.24 -7.67 -19.99
N ALA A 582 14.06 -8.15 -19.56
CA ALA A 582 12.80 -7.81 -20.23
C ALA A 582 12.34 -6.39 -19.87
N THR A 583 12.52 -5.97 -18.61
CA THR A 583 12.17 -4.62 -18.15
C THR A 583 13.36 -3.64 -18.18
N GLY A 584 14.59 -4.13 -18.14
CA GLY A 584 15.79 -3.31 -17.93
C GLY A 584 15.97 -2.88 -16.47
N THR A 585 15.49 -3.70 -15.52
CA THR A 585 15.49 -3.39 -14.08
C THR A 585 16.62 -4.11 -13.37
N LEU A 586 17.45 -3.38 -12.62
CA LEU A 586 18.43 -3.96 -11.69
C LEU A 586 17.87 -3.90 -10.26
N THR A 587 17.55 -5.06 -9.68
CA THR A 587 16.95 -5.15 -8.34
C THR A 587 17.97 -5.62 -7.31
N PHE A 588 18.17 -4.86 -6.24
CA PHE A 588 19.02 -5.16 -5.10
C PHE A 588 18.21 -5.89 -4.02
N ARG A 589 18.75 -7.00 -3.49
CA ARG A 589 18.10 -7.89 -2.53
C ARG A 589 19.06 -8.40 -1.45
N TYR A 590 18.51 -8.95 -0.38
CA TYR A 590 19.27 -9.59 0.69
C TYR A 590 18.64 -10.94 1.06
N LYS A 591 19.43 -12.02 1.14
CA LYS A 591 19.01 -13.33 1.68
C LYS A 591 20.22 -14.15 2.13
N GLY A 592 20.02 -15.32 2.71
CA GLY A 592 21.10 -16.16 3.20
C GLY A 592 22.14 -16.50 2.14
N VAL A 593 21.71 -17.07 1.01
CA VAL A 593 22.58 -17.48 -0.11
C VAL A 593 22.29 -16.67 -1.38
N LYS A 594 23.33 -16.12 -2.00
CA LYS A 594 23.22 -15.39 -3.27
C LYS A 594 22.73 -16.37 -4.35
N PRO A 595 21.69 -16.04 -5.15
CA PRO A 595 21.26 -16.91 -6.23
C PRO A 595 22.39 -17.14 -7.27
N GLU A 596 22.29 -18.25 -7.98
CA GLU A 596 23.10 -18.48 -9.17
C GLU A 596 22.76 -17.43 -10.24
N GLY A 597 23.76 -16.95 -10.98
CA GLY A 597 23.59 -15.87 -11.98
C GLY A 597 23.44 -14.44 -11.41
N ALA A 598 23.05 -14.28 -10.14
CA ALA A 598 22.98 -12.96 -9.49
C ALA A 598 24.37 -12.38 -9.16
N TYR A 599 24.48 -11.06 -9.11
CA TYR A 599 25.74 -10.33 -8.88
C TYR A 599 25.95 -10.04 -7.39
N GLY A 600 27.17 -10.21 -6.88
CA GLY A 600 27.51 -9.83 -5.50
C GLY A 600 27.90 -8.36 -5.39
N LEU A 601 27.74 -7.74 -4.22
CA LEU A 601 28.25 -6.38 -3.99
C LEU A 601 29.78 -6.34 -4.09
N ASN A 602 30.33 -5.22 -4.57
CA ASN A 602 31.77 -5.03 -4.76
C ASN A 602 32.48 -4.50 -3.51
N GLU A 603 33.70 -5.00 -3.30
CA GLU A 603 34.59 -4.56 -2.23
C GLU A 603 35.75 -3.69 -2.75
N GLY A 604 36.23 -2.78 -1.90
CA GLY A 604 37.39 -1.94 -2.18
C GLY A 604 37.18 -0.97 -3.36
N ARG A 605 38.06 -1.04 -4.36
CA ARG A 605 38.04 -0.19 -5.58
C ARG A 605 37.79 -0.99 -6.87
N ASN A 606 37.24 -2.19 -6.74
CA ASN A 606 36.77 -2.96 -7.89
C ASN A 606 35.41 -2.40 -8.33
N LEU A 607 35.18 -2.25 -9.64
CA LEU A 607 33.82 -2.00 -10.15
C LEU A 607 32.95 -3.24 -9.88
N PRO A 608 31.63 -3.07 -9.66
CA PRO A 608 30.74 -4.21 -9.52
C PRO A 608 30.54 -4.93 -10.85
N ASP A 609 30.33 -6.25 -10.79
CA ASP A 609 30.17 -7.11 -11.99
C ASP A 609 29.02 -6.67 -12.90
N TRP A 610 27.96 -6.09 -12.31
CA TRP A 610 26.82 -5.53 -13.03
C TRP A 610 27.13 -4.23 -13.78
N ASN A 611 28.31 -3.62 -13.63
CA ASN A 611 28.67 -2.36 -14.29
C ASN A 611 28.62 -2.48 -15.83
N ASN A 612 28.92 -3.66 -16.38
CA ASN A 612 28.82 -3.97 -17.81
C ASN A 612 27.38 -3.87 -18.37
N LEU A 613 26.36 -3.75 -17.52
CA LEU A 613 24.96 -3.60 -17.92
C LEU A 613 24.56 -2.15 -18.24
N GLY A 614 25.42 -1.15 -18.03
CA GLY A 614 25.00 0.25 -17.83
C GLY A 614 24.02 0.84 -18.86
N THR A 615 24.19 0.58 -20.16
CA THR A 615 23.24 1.05 -21.21
C THR A 615 21.93 0.26 -21.25
N ASN A 616 21.87 -0.93 -20.66
CA ASN A 616 20.68 -1.78 -20.60
C ASN A 616 19.82 -1.50 -19.35
N VAL A 617 20.39 -0.91 -18.29
CA VAL A 617 19.66 -0.56 -17.07
C VAL A 617 18.91 0.75 -17.25
N LYS A 618 17.58 0.69 -17.08
CA LYS A 618 16.66 1.83 -17.14
C LYS A 618 16.10 2.19 -15.77
N LYS A 619 16.04 1.21 -14.87
CA LYS A 619 15.46 1.32 -13.53
C LYS A 619 16.32 0.56 -12.52
N VAL A 620 16.50 1.13 -11.34
CA VAL A 620 17.06 0.44 -10.16
C VAL A 620 15.98 0.32 -9.10
N VAL A 621 15.93 -0.83 -8.42
CA VAL A 621 15.01 -1.09 -7.30
C VAL A 621 15.81 -1.64 -6.13
N PHE A 622 15.64 -1.06 -4.95
CA PHE A 622 16.00 -1.70 -3.70
C PHE A 622 14.76 -2.40 -3.14
N ASP A 623 14.84 -3.73 -3.01
CA ASP A 623 13.77 -4.54 -2.41
C ASP A 623 13.74 -4.35 -0.89
N ALA A 624 12.58 -4.54 -0.25
CA ALA A 624 12.43 -4.40 1.20
C ALA A 624 13.37 -5.32 2.02
N SER A 625 13.81 -6.45 1.45
CA SER A 625 14.85 -7.31 2.04
C SER A 625 16.19 -6.57 2.19
N PHE A 626 16.54 -5.67 1.27
CA PHE A 626 17.82 -4.94 1.25
C PHE A 626 18.01 -4.01 2.46
N ALA A 627 16.95 -3.68 3.21
CA ALA A 627 17.04 -2.97 4.48
C ALA A 627 17.92 -3.68 5.54
N SER A 628 18.15 -4.99 5.38
CA SER A 628 19.07 -5.79 6.19
C SER A 628 20.54 -5.70 5.72
N ALA A 629 20.80 -5.22 4.51
CA ALA A 629 22.16 -5.03 4.00
C ALA A 629 22.87 -3.88 4.73
N ARG A 630 24.20 -3.99 4.86
CA ARG A 630 25.08 -2.95 5.44
C ARG A 630 26.31 -2.75 4.56
N PRO A 631 26.17 -2.20 3.34
CA PRO A 631 27.30 -1.93 2.47
C PRO A 631 28.32 -1.01 3.16
N THR A 632 29.60 -1.36 3.01
CA THR A 632 30.74 -0.55 3.48
C THR A 632 31.34 0.31 2.35
N ASN A 633 30.89 0.08 1.12
CA ASN A 633 31.42 0.61 -0.12
C ASN A 633 30.30 0.70 -1.17
N CYS A 634 30.23 1.81 -1.91
CA CYS A 634 29.33 1.98 -3.06
C CYS A 634 30.08 2.35 -4.36
N TYR A 635 31.39 2.10 -4.41
CA TYR A 635 32.26 2.45 -5.55
C TYR A 635 31.66 2.02 -6.90
N GLY A 636 31.34 3.00 -7.75
CA GLY A 636 30.88 2.78 -9.13
C GLY A 636 29.55 2.04 -9.31
N TRP A 637 28.66 2.00 -8.31
CA TRP A 637 27.42 1.20 -8.35
C TRP A 637 26.54 1.44 -9.58
N PHE A 638 26.34 2.68 -10.03
CA PHE A 638 25.55 3.03 -11.22
C PHE A 638 26.40 3.79 -12.26
N LYS A 639 27.73 3.58 -12.24
CA LYS A 639 28.64 4.24 -13.17
C LYS A 639 28.30 3.87 -14.62
N ASP A 640 28.16 4.88 -15.47
CA ASP A 640 27.80 4.85 -16.88
C ASP A 640 26.40 4.24 -17.16
N PHE A 641 25.48 4.32 -16.19
CA PHE A 641 24.07 3.94 -16.36
C PHE A 641 23.30 5.03 -17.13
N THR A 642 23.73 5.27 -18.38
CA THR A 642 23.28 6.39 -19.22
C THR A 642 21.78 6.42 -19.53
N ASN A 643 21.08 5.28 -19.43
CA ASN A 643 19.64 5.15 -19.65
C ASN A 643 18.81 5.08 -18.35
N LEU A 644 19.44 5.22 -17.17
CA LEU A 644 18.75 5.17 -15.87
C LEU A 644 17.91 6.44 -15.64
N THR A 645 16.59 6.29 -15.58
CA THR A 645 15.65 7.38 -15.31
C THR A 645 15.03 7.32 -13.92
N THR A 646 15.06 6.16 -13.26
CA THR A 646 14.24 5.91 -12.06
C THR A 646 14.95 4.99 -11.07
N ILE A 647 14.93 5.37 -9.80
CA ILE A 647 15.43 4.57 -8.68
C ILE A 647 14.33 4.52 -7.61
N GLU A 648 14.00 3.33 -7.13
CA GLU A 648 12.95 3.09 -6.13
C GLU A 648 13.50 2.34 -4.91
N GLY A 649 12.91 2.54 -3.73
CA GLY A 649 13.26 1.83 -2.50
C GLY A 649 14.47 2.40 -1.73
N PHE A 650 14.83 3.68 -1.90
CA PHE A 650 15.98 4.27 -1.19
C PHE A 650 15.88 4.18 0.35
N GLU A 651 14.67 4.11 0.90
CA GLU A 651 14.41 3.82 2.32
C GLU A 651 14.97 2.46 2.80
N TYR A 652 15.28 1.55 1.86
CA TYR A 652 15.91 0.25 2.13
C TYR A 652 17.42 0.25 1.87
N LEU A 653 18.00 1.34 1.36
CA LEU A 653 19.46 1.50 1.21
C LEU A 653 20.06 2.16 2.46
N ASN A 654 20.58 1.34 3.38
CA ASN A 654 21.32 1.86 4.53
C ASN A 654 22.80 2.14 4.17
N THR A 655 23.21 3.42 4.17
CA THR A 655 24.60 3.84 3.89
C THR A 655 25.45 4.15 5.13
N GLU A 656 24.99 3.85 6.36
CA GLU A 656 25.63 4.29 7.62
C GLU A 656 27.09 3.82 7.81
N ASN A 657 27.48 2.78 7.09
CA ASN A 657 28.82 2.19 7.12
C ASN A 657 29.63 2.43 5.83
N VAL A 658 29.07 3.16 4.86
CA VAL A 658 29.73 3.44 3.58
C VAL A 658 30.87 4.43 3.78
N THR A 659 32.08 4.03 3.39
CA THR A 659 33.31 4.86 3.50
C THR A 659 33.76 5.44 2.16
N ASN A 660 33.28 4.89 1.05
CA ASN A 660 33.66 5.24 -0.32
C ASN A 660 32.41 5.34 -1.20
N MET A 661 32.13 6.55 -1.69
CA MET A 661 31.06 6.85 -2.64
C MET A 661 31.64 7.39 -3.96
N THR A 662 32.82 6.91 -4.37
CA THR A 662 33.41 7.32 -5.65
C THR A 662 32.53 6.88 -6.82
N GLY A 663 32.05 7.85 -7.60
CA GLY A 663 31.38 7.62 -8.87
C GLY A 663 30.08 6.82 -8.81
N VAL A 664 29.32 6.86 -7.70
CA VAL A 664 28.06 6.10 -7.54
C VAL A 664 27.11 6.37 -8.71
N PHE A 665 26.93 7.64 -9.12
CA PHE A 665 26.05 8.05 -10.21
C PHE A 665 26.80 8.62 -11.43
N ASN A 666 28.13 8.44 -11.52
CA ASN A 666 28.92 9.03 -12.61
C ASN A 666 28.41 8.54 -13.97
N GLY A 667 27.96 9.43 -14.85
CA GLY A 667 27.44 9.06 -16.17
C GLY A 667 25.96 8.66 -16.20
N CYS A 668 25.19 8.87 -15.12
CA CYS A 668 23.73 8.75 -15.12
C CYS A 668 23.06 9.92 -15.88
N SER A 669 23.34 10.04 -17.18
CA SER A 669 22.99 11.20 -18.00
C SER A 669 21.49 11.39 -18.26
N ALA A 670 20.66 10.36 -18.08
CA ALA A 670 19.20 10.42 -18.19
C ALA A 670 18.45 10.73 -16.87
N LEU A 671 19.16 10.82 -15.74
CA LEU A 671 18.53 11.03 -14.43
C LEU A 671 18.18 12.51 -14.24
N THR A 672 16.88 12.82 -14.13
CA THR A 672 16.37 14.20 -13.99
C THR A 672 16.21 14.66 -12.54
N SER A 673 16.07 13.70 -11.61
CA SER A 673 15.86 13.94 -10.18
C SER A 673 16.40 12.77 -9.36
N LEU A 674 16.87 13.05 -8.14
CA LEU A 674 17.40 12.04 -7.23
C LEU A 674 17.02 12.41 -5.79
N ASP A 675 16.32 11.50 -5.10
CA ASP A 675 16.05 11.62 -3.66
C ASP A 675 17.25 11.07 -2.87
N LEU A 676 17.78 11.90 -1.96
CA LEU A 676 18.93 11.59 -1.12
C LEU A 676 18.60 11.67 0.38
N THR A 677 17.32 11.79 0.76
CA THR A 677 16.89 12.01 2.15
C THR A 677 17.36 10.94 3.14
N ASN A 678 17.49 9.69 2.69
CA ASN A 678 17.96 8.55 3.50
C ASN A 678 19.50 8.33 3.47
N PHE A 679 20.27 9.15 2.75
CA PHE A 679 21.73 8.99 2.70
C PHE A 679 22.40 9.47 4.00
N ASN A 680 23.01 8.55 4.73
CA ASN A 680 23.96 8.87 5.78
C ASN A 680 25.39 8.87 5.21
N THR A 681 26.04 10.03 5.16
CA THR A 681 27.41 10.19 4.63
C THR A 681 28.48 10.39 5.71
N ALA A 682 28.13 10.30 7.00
CA ALA A 682 29.01 10.72 8.11
C ALA A 682 30.36 9.96 8.18
N LYS A 683 30.44 8.74 7.62
CA LYS A 683 31.67 7.93 7.53
C LYS A 683 32.35 7.98 6.16
N VAL A 684 31.81 8.73 5.20
CA VAL A 684 32.34 8.78 3.83
C VAL A 684 33.63 9.60 3.79
N THR A 685 34.65 9.06 3.12
CA THR A 685 35.99 9.64 3.02
C THR A 685 36.40 10.03 1.58
N ASP A 686 35.80 9.41 0.56
CA ASP A 686 35.98 9.73 -0.87
C ASP A 686 34.61 9.88 -1.55
N MET A 687 34.37 11.07 -2.14
CA MET A 687 33.16 11.45 -2.90
C MET A 687 33.51 11.83 -4.36
N LYS A 688 34.69 11.44 -4.85
CA LYS A 688 35.14 11.70 -6.22
C LYS A 688 34.11 11.28 -7.26
N LEU A 689 33.86 12.14 -8.25
CA LEU A 689 32.94 11.87 -9.37
C LEU A 689 31.49 11.51 -8.99
N LEU A 690 31.04 11.74 -7.74
CA LEU A 690 29.77 11.18 -7.22
C LEU A 690 28.56 11.41 -8.15
N PHE A 691 28.42 12.62 -8.69
CA PHE A 691 27.37 13.05 -9.62
C PHE A 691 27.93 13.56 -10.95
N ALA A 692 29.15 13.15 -11.32
CA ALA A 692 29.77 13.58 -12.57
C ALA A 692 28.94 13.11 -13.78
N ASN A 693 28.88 13.93 -14.83
CA ASN A 693 28.15 13.66 -16.07
C ASN A 693 26.66 13.30 -15.89
N CYS A 694 26.05 13.65 -14.76
CA CYS A 694 24.59 13.60 -14.55
C CYS A 694 23.92 14.77 -15.28
N SER A 695 24.06 14.81 -16.61
CA SER A 695 23.77 15.97 -17.44
C SER A 695 22.31 16.44 -17.43
N ALA A 696 21.36 15.57 -17.06
CA ALA A 696 19.93 15.88 -16.98
C ALA A 696 19.45 16.40 -15.61
N LEU A 697 20.26 16.34 -14.54
CA LEU A 697 19.87 16.87 -13.22
C LEU A 697 19.77 18.41 -13.27
N GLU A 698 18.62 18.97 -12.91
CA GLU A 698 18.44 20.42 -12.84
C GLU A 698 18.78 21.02 -11.46
N SER A 699 18.56 20.23 -10.40
CA SER A 699 18.81 20.58 -9.00
C SER A 699 19.08 19.32 -8.18
N LEU A 700 19.67 19.48 -7.00
CA LEU A 700 19.92 18.38 -6.06
C LEU A 700 19.83 18.89 -4.62
N ASP A 701 19.11 18.16 -3.76
CA ASP A 701 19.11 18.42 -2.31
C ASP A 701 20.25 17.63 -1.65
N LEU A 702 21.11 18.36 -0.95
CA LEU A 702 22.28 17.84 -0.24
C LEU A 702 22.24 18.20 1.25
N SER A 703 21.09 18.66 1.78
CA SER A 703 20.91 19.10 3.17
C SER A 703 21.37 18.06 4.20
N MET A 704 21.16 16.77 3.92
CA MET A 704 21.54 15.65 4.79
C MET A 704 23.00 15.22 4.69
N PHE A 705 23.79 15.76 3.75
CA PHE A 705 25.20 15.38 3.59
C PHE A 705 26.06 15.95 4.72
N ASN A 706 26.67 15.06 5.48
CA ASN A 706 27.80 15.36 6.35
C ASN A 706 29.11 15.06 5.59
N THR A 707 29.96 16.07 5.39
CA THR A 707 31.25 15.95 4.70
C THR A 707 32.46 16.07 5.63
N GLU A 708 32.26 16.10 6.95
CA GLU A 708 33.32 16.37 7.94
C GLU A 708 34.49 15.38 7.86
N ASN A 709 34.26 14.14 7.42
CA ASN A 709 35.28 13.11 7.25
C ASN A 709 35.75 12.91 5.80
N VAL A 710 35.27 13.72 4.85
CA VAL A 710 35.66 13.63 3.44
C VAL A 710 37.06 14.20 3.26
N THR A 711 37.93 13.41 2.62
CA THR A 711 39.31 13.79 2.29
C THR A 711 39.54 14.04 0.81
N SER A 712 38.67 13.51 -0.06
CA SER A 712 38.75 13.67 -1.51
C SER A 712 37.36 13.84 -2.12
N MET A 713 37.17 14.90 -2.93
CA MET A 713 35.93 15.16 -3.68
C MET A 713 36.15 15.76 -5.09
N PRO A 714 37.23 15.44 -5.84
CA PRO A 714 37.43 16.01 -7.17
C PRO A 714 36.35 15.57 -8.15
N SER A 715 36.02 16.45 -9.09
CA SER A 715 35.00 16.24 -10.13
C SER A 715 33.61 15.85 -9.62
N MET A 716 33.24 16.15 -8.35
CA MET A 716 31.99 15.67 -7.73
C MET A 716 30.73 15.94 -8.56
N PHE A 717 30.64 17.11 -9.23
CA PHE A 717 29.54 17.51 -10.10
C PHE A 717 29.97 17.76 -11.56
N ASN A 718 31.19 17.35 -11.94
CA ASN A 718 31.80 17.70 -13.23
C ASN A 718 30.94 17.22 -14.40
N GLY A 719 30.49 18.11 -15.27
CA GLY A 719 29.63 17.78 -16.43
C GLY A 719 28.14 17.61 -16.11
N ALA A 720 27.67 18.05 -14.94
CA ALA A 720 26.23 18.16 -14.64
C ALA A 720 25.62 19.37 -15.38
N THR A 721 25.54 19.28 -16.71
CA THR A 721 25.33 20.45 -17.58
C THR A 721 24.03 21.22 -17.35
N ASN A 722 22.95 20.55 -16.94
CA ASN A 722 21.65 21.20 -16.69
C ASN A 722 21.48 21.73 -15.25
N LEU A 723 22.47 21.56 -14.37
CA LEU A 723 22.37 21.95 -12.98
C LEU A 723 22.28 23.49 -12.86
N LYS A 724 21.12 24.00 -12.45
CA LYS A 724 20.82 25.44 -12.35
C LYS A 724 21.15 25.99 -10.97
N THR A 725 20.82 25.21 -9.94
CA THR A 725 20.99 25.57 -8.53
C THR A 725 21.56 24.39 -7.76
N LEU A 726 22.52 24.67 -6.89
CA LEU A 726 23.13 23.67 -6.01
C LEU A 726 23.39 24.29 -4.64
N ASN A 727 22.90 23.65 -3.58
CA ASN A 727 23.20 24.05 -2.21
C ASN A 727 24.29 23.15 -1.63
N VAL A 728 25.44 23.74 -1.29
CA VAL A 728 26.57 23.09 -0.61
C VAL A 728 27.02 23.86 0.63
N SER A 729 26.19 24.79 1.15
CA SER A 729 26.57 25.65 2.29
C SER A 729 26.66 24.92 3.64
N ASN A 730 26.34 23.63 3.67
CA ASN A 730 26.54 22.71 4.80
C ASN A 730 27.85 21.91 4.71
N PHE A 731 28.59 21.99 3.61
CA PHE A 731 29.82 21.22 3.43
C PHE A 731 30.94 21.79 4.31
N ASN A 732 31.50 20.94 5.16
CA ASN A 732 32.79 21.13 5.81
C ASN A 732 33.88 20.50 4.90
N THR A 733 34.88 21.29 4.52
CA THR A 733 35.99 20.85 3.65
C THR A 733 37.36 20.84 4.35
N GLU A 734 37.43 21.02 5.67
CA GLU A 734 38.70 21.18 6.40
C GLU A 734 39.67 20.00 6.22
N LYS A 735 39.15 18.77 6.11
CA LYS A 735 39.94 17.55 5.89
C LYS A 735 40.20 17.23 4.41
N VAL A 736 39.68 18.03 3.46
CA VAL A 736 39.77 17.77 2.02
C VAL A 736 41.15 18.18 1.49
N ASN A 737 41.85 17.25 0.83
CA ASN A 737 43.13 17.52 0.16
C ASN A 737 42.98 17.81 -1.34
N ASN A 738 41.89 17.37 -1.98
CA ASN A 738 41.68 17.49 -3.41
C ASN A 738 40.19 17.72 -3.75
N MET A 739 39.94 18.82 -4.44
CA MET A 739 38.63 19.24 -4.98
C MET A 739 38.75 19.73 -6.43
N GLY A 740 39.81 19.35 -7.15
CA GLY A 740 40.01 19.75 -8.55
C GLY A 740 38.80 19.38 -9.42
N HIS A 741 38.44 20.26 -10.36
CA HIS A 741 37.27 20.14 -11.25
C HIS A 741 35.89 19.98 -10.54
N MET A 742 35.74 20.25 -9.24
CA MET A 742 34.53 19.91 -8.47
C MET A 742 33.19 20.34 -9.13
N PHE A 743 33.14 21.51 -9.75
CA PHE A 743 31.96 22.05 -10.46
C PHE A 743 32.23 22.29 -11.96
N ALA A 744 33.28 21.70 -12.53
CA ALA A 744 33.66 21.97 -13.93
C ALA A 744 32.56 21.54 -14.92
N ASN A 745 32.47 22.21 -16.06
CA ASN A 745 31.50 21.92 -17.12
C ASN A 745 30.03 21.97 -16.66
N CYS A 746 29.71 22.85 -15.72
CA CYS A 746 28.34 23.14 -15.27
C CYS A 746 27.88 24.52 -15.78
N PRO A 747 27.70 24.72 -17.11
CA PRO A 747 27.47 26.03 -17.70
C PRO A 747 26.17 26.70 -17.25
N ASN A 748 25.20 25.97 -16.68
CA ASN A 748 23.91 26.53 -16.24
C ASN A 748 23.88 26.96 -14.75
N LEU A 749 24.93 26.72 -13.97
CA LEU A 749 25.01 27.24 -12.60
C LEU A 749 25.17 28.77 -12.64
N THR A 750 24.25 29.50 -12.00
CA THR A 750 24.29 30.98 -11.96
C THR A 750 24.96 31.55 -10.71
N SER A 751 24.88 30.84 -9.58
CA SER A 751 25.53 31.20 -8.33
C SER A 751 25.84 29.99 -7.46
N LEU A 752 26.92 30.05 -6.70
CA LEU A 752 27.27 29.05 -5.67
C LEU A 752 27.57 29.73 -4.34
N ASP A 753 27.26 29.05 -3.24
CA ASP A 753 27.65 29.47 -1.89
C ASP A 753 28.60 28.46 -1.26
N LEU A 754 29.84 28.90 -1.12
CA LEU A 754 30.98 28.15 -0.59
C LEU A 754 31.47 28.81 0.71
N SER A 755 30.64 29.62 1.38
CA SER A 755 31.07 30.39 2.57
C SER A 755 31.45 29.50 3.76
N SER A 756 30.96 28.25 3.80
CA SER A 756 31.32 27.21 4.77
C SER A 756 32.64 26.49 4.46
N PHE A 757 33.20 26.65 3.25
CA PHE A 757 34.38 25.91 2.81
C PHE A 757 35.62 26.45 3.53
N ASN A 758 36.37 25.54 4.15
CA ASN A 758 37.71 25.77 4.65
C ASN A 758 38.69 25.07 3.72
N THR A 759 39.42 25.84 2.90
CA THR A 759 40.31 25.30 1.85
C THR A 759 41.80 25.40 2.21
N LYS A 760 42.13 25.83 3.44
CA LYS A 760 43.50 26.15 3.86
C LYS A 760 44.47 24.98 3.73
N GLY A 761 44.00 23.74 3.93
CA GLY A 761 44.76 22.50 3.80
C GLY A 761 44.71 21.82 2.42
N VAL A 762 44.04 22.40 1.42
CA VAL A 762 43.82 21.75 0.12
C VAL A 762 45.06 21.86 -0.77
N GLU A 763 45.46 20.74 -1.38
CA GLU A 763 46.61 20.68 -2.29
C GLU A 763 46.23 20.90 -3.77
N TYR A 764 45.02 20.52 -4.19
CA TYR A 764 44.55 20.57 -5.59
C TYR A 764 43.19 21.27 -5.72
N VAL A 765 43.19 22.43 -6.39
CA VAL A 765 42.04 23.31 -6.66
C VAL A 765 41.98 23.78 -8.11
N ASP A 766 42.68 23.08 -9.00
CA ASP A 766 42.66 23.40 -10.42
C ASP A 766 41.29 23.13 -11.06
N ASN A 767 40.97 23.91 -12.08
CA ASN A 767 39.76 23.75 -12.91
C ASN A 767 38.40 23.76 -12.16
N ILE A 768 38.29 24.18 -10.88
CA ILE A 768 37.06 23.99 -10.06
C ILE A 768 35.78 24.49 -10.75
N PHE A 769 35.81 25.67 -11.37
CA PHE A 769 34.66 26.28 -12.05
C PHE A 769 34.81 26.31 -13.58
N LYS A 770 35.79 25.60 -14.15
CA LYS A 770 36.09 25.65 -15.58
C LYS A 770 34.83 25.41 -16.42
N ASN A 771 34.59 26.27 -17.42
CA ASN A 771 33.43 26.23 -18.32
C ASN A 771 32.06 26.52 -17.65
N CYS A 772 32.03 27.10 -16.45
CA CYS A 772 30.79 27.58 -15.80
C CYS A 772 30.35 28.95 -16.34
N SER A 773 30.09 29.01 -17.65
CA SER A 773 29.92 30.25 -18.42
C SER A 773 28.71 31.15 -18.04
N ASN A 774 27.75 30.67 -17.24
CA ASN A 774 26.69 31.51 -16.66
C ASN A 774 26.87 31.86 -15.18
N LEU A 775 27.99 31.45 -14.55
CA LEU A 775 28.25 31.69 -13.14
C LEU A 775 28.58 33.17 -12.91
N THR A 776 27.72 33.87 -12.17
CA THR A 776 27.82 35.33 -11.95
C THR A 776 28.34 35.70 -10.56
N THR A 777 28.17 34.83 -9.57
CA THR A 777 28.54 35.11 -8.17
C THR A 777 28.91 33.82 -7.45
N ILE A 778 30.09 33.82 -6.82
CA ILE A 778 30.55 32.76 -5.92
C ILE A 778 30.69 33.40 -4.54
N TYR A 779 29.85 33.00 -3.60
CA TYR A 779 29.98 33.44 -2.21
C TYR A 779 31.06 32.63 -1.50
N ALA A 780 31.97 33.28 -0.80
CA ALA A 780 33.06 32.64 -0.05
C ALA A 780 33.47 33.49 1.15
N SER A 781 33.96 32.85 2.21
CA SER A 781 34.53 33.49 3.40
C SER A 781 36.06 33.53 3.35
N GLU A 782 36.70 34.19 4.32
CA GLU A 782 38.16 34.16 4.52
C GLU A 782 38.76 32.75 4.76
N ASN A 783 37.93 31.74 5.01
CA ASN A 783 38.36 30.34 5.11
C ASN A 783 38.58 29.70 3.74
N PHE A 784 38.04 30.28 2.66
CA PHE A 784 38.40 29.93 1.29
C PHE A 784 39.74 30.60 0.91
N ALA A 785 40.81 30.10 1.52
CA ALA A 785 42.19 30.50 1.27
C ALA A 785 43.06 29.26 1.05
N PHE A 786 44.25 29.41 0.46
CA PHE A 786 45.17 28.29 0.22
C PHE A 786 46.45 28.47 1.03
N GLY A 787 46.87 27.41 1.72
CA GLY A 787 48.15 27.38 2.43
C GLY A 787 49.34 27.17 1.49
N SER A 788 50.55 27.17 2.06
CA SER A 788 51.81 26.88 1.34
C SER A 788 51.91 25.46 0.78
N GLY A 789 50.99 24.56 1.14
CA GLY A 789 50.90 23.19 0.61
C GLY A 789 50.18 23.08 -0.74
N LEU A 790 49.70 24.18 -1.34
CA LEU A 790 49.02 24.15 -2.63
C LEU A 790 49.97 23.66 -3.75
N LYS A 791 49.58 22.59 -4.46
CA LYS A 791 50.34 21.97 -5.54
C LYS A 791 49.81 22.32 -6.92
N ASN A 792 48.49 22.45 -7.09
CA ASN A 792 47.88 22.88 -8.35
C ASN A 792 46.64 23.76 -8.12
N GLY A 793 46.57 24.86 -8.86
CA GLY A 793 45.45 25.80 -8.87
C GLY A 793 45.26 26.49 -10.24
N ALA A 794 45.76 25.88 -11.31
CA ALA A 794 45.62 26.40 -12.68
C ALA A 794 44.15 26.35 -13.16
N ASP A 795 43.80 27.22 -14.11
CA ASP A 795 42.53 27.21 -14.87
C ASP A 795 41.24 27.17 -14.02
N MET A 796 41.30 27.55 -12.75
CA MET A 796 40.20 27.50 -11.78
C MET A 796 38.92 28.22 -12.28
N PHE A 797 39.11 29.30 -13.03
CA PHE A 797 38.11 30.19 -13.60
C PHE A 797 38.21 30.31 -15.12
N LEU A 798 38.67 29.26 -15.83
CA LEU A 798 38.69 29.28 -17.29
C LEU A 798 37.26 29.25 -17.86
N ASP A 799 36.97 30.12 -18.83
CA ASP A 799 35.65 30.32 -19.45
C ASP A 799 34.52 30.66 -18.43
N CYS A 800 34.83 31.57 -17.49
CA CYS A 800 33.94 32.06 -16.42
C CYS A 800 33.62 33.57 -16.55
N ASP A 801 33.45 34.03 -17.79
CA ASP A 801 33.47 35.44 -18.23
C ASP A 801 32.41 36.36 -17.58
N LYS A 802 31.41 35.80 -16.89
CA LYS A 802 30.30 36.54 -16.26
C LYS A 802 30.44 36.76 -14.76
N LEU A 803 31.54 36.30 -14.14
CA LEU A 803 31.77 36.51 -12.71
C LEU A 803 31.90 38.00 -12.37
N LYS A 804 31.37 38.40 -11.21
CA LYS A 804 31.61 39.75 -10.67
C LYS A 804 33.11 40.02 -10.53
N GLY A 805 33.55 41.18 -11.02
CA GLY A 805 34.96 41.54 -11.04
C GLY A 805 35.79 40.84 -12.12
N PHE A 806 35.16 40.16 -13.11
CA PHE A 806 35.86 39.54 -14.23
C PHE A 806 36.86 40.51 -14.91
N ILE A 807 38.01 39.98 -15.30
CA ILE A 807 39.07 40.73 -16.00
C ILE A 807 39.39 39.96 -17.27
N GLU A 808 39.20 40.61 -18.42
CA GLU A 808 39.33 40.01 -19.75
C GLU A 808 40.64 39.25 -19.95
N TYR A 809 40.55 38.00 -20.44
CA TYR A 809 41.72 37.17 -20.72
C TYR A 809 42.49 37.70 -21.92
N ASN A 810 43.76 38.05 -21.74
CA ASN A 810 44.64 38.35 -22.86
C ASN A 810 45.35 37.07 -23.31
N LYS A 811 44.67 36.34 -24.23
CA LYS A 811 44.99 34.98 -24.74
C LYS A 811 46.40 34.77 -25.35
N ASN A 812 47.28 35.76 -25.28
CA ASN A 812 48.65 35.75 -25.83
C ASN A 812 49.73 36.09 -24.79
N THR A 813 49.44 35.99 -23.48
CA THR A 813 50.42 36.27 -22.41
C THR A 813 50.35 35.26 -21.28
N ASP A 814 51.50 34.96 -20.67
CA ASP A 814 51.67 34.06 -19.51
C ASP A 814 51.15 34.68 -18.17
N THR A 815 50.05 35.41 -18.27
CA THR A 815 49.43 36.19 -17.17
C THR A 815 47.91 36.04 -17.12
N ASP A 816 47.40 34.90 -17.59
CA ASP A 816 45.97 34.60 -17.52
C ASP A 816 45.49 34.64 -16.07
N LYS A 817 44.50 35.51 -15.82
CA LYS A 817 43.94 35.76 -14.48
C LYS A 817 42.93 34.68 -14.07
N ASN A 818 43.07 33.47 -14.61
CA ASN A 818 42.11 32.38 -14.48
C ASN A 818 42.42 31.41 -13.31
N ASN A 819 43.54 31.60 -12.62
CA ASN A 819 44.05 30.66 -11.61
C ASN A 819 43.61 31.03 -10.18
N SER A 820 43.93 30.15 -9.22
CA SER A 820 43.53 30.24 -7.82
C SER A 820 43.93 31.53 -7.10
N LYS A 821 44.91 32.29 -7.59
CA LYS A 821 45.25 33.61 -7.03
C LYS A 821 44.05 34.58 -7.02
N PHE A 822 43.11 34.40 -7.95
CA PHE A 822 41.89 35.22 -8.09
C PHE A 822 40.67 34.64 -7.35
N ALA A 823 40.84 33.58 -6.56
CA ALA A 823 39.81 33.03 -5.67
C ALA A 823 39.74 33.81 -4.34
N ASN A 824 39.48 35.12 -4.41
CA ASN A 824 39.33 35.98 -3.25
C ASN A 824 38.37 37.15 -3.56
N TYR A 825 37.69 37.70 -2.55
CA TYR A 825 36.71 38.78 -2.72
C TYR A 825 37.30 40.20 -2.63
N LYS A 826 38.60 40.34 -2.34
CA LYS A 826 39.30 41.63 -2.23
C LYS A 826 39.73 42.18 -3.60
N THR A 827 40.24 41.29 -4.46
CA THR A 827 40.89 41.60 -5.75
C THR A 827 40.60 40.58 -6.86
N GLY A 828 39.84 39.53 -6.54
CA GLY A 828 39.48 38.44 -7.45
C GLY A 828 37.98 38.35 -7.72
N TYR A 829 37.50 37.16 -8.03
CA TYR A 829 36.15 36.90 -8.56
C TYR A 829 35.13 36.40 -7.53
N PHE A 830 35.54 36.26 -6.28
CA PHE A 830 34.62 35.87 -5.21
C PHE A 830 33.88 37.07 -4.64
N THR A 831 32.83 36.79 -3.90
CA THR A 831 32.00 37.77 -3.22
C THR A 831 31.87 37.34 -1.76
N ASN A 832 32.10 38.25 -0.81
CA ASN A 832 31.86 37.92 0.60
C ASN A 832 30.36 37.96 0.90
N LEU A 833 29.85 36.98 1.62
CA LEU A 833 28.45 36.92 2.04
C LEU A 833 28.26 37.73 3.32
N VAL A 834 27.89 39.01 3.17
CA VAL A 834 27.84 39.98 4.29
C VAL A 834 26.46 40.07 4.97
N GLY A 835 25.43 39.44 4.42
CA GLY A 835 24.09 39.43 5.01
C GLY A 835 23.00 38.87 4.09
N LYS A 836 21.74 39.06 4.49
CA LYS A 836 20.55 38.74 3.69
C LYS A 836 19.39 39.74 3.87
N ASN A 837 18.54 39.84 2.85
CA ASN A 837 17.31 40.65 2.79
C ASN A 837 16.12 39.71 2.50
N GLY A 838 15.50 39.19 3.54
CA GLY A 838 14.69 37.97 3.45
C GLY A 838 15.59 36.78 3.11
N GLU A 839 15.32 36.13 1.99
CA GLU A 839 16.16 35.03 1.46
C GLU A 839 17.16 35.47 0.38
N GLU A 840 17.18 36.76 0.01
CA GLU A 840 18.15 37.31 -0.95
C GLU A 840 19.51 37.53 -0.28
N LYS A 841 20.55 36.84 -0.78
CA LYS A 841 21.92 36.92 -0.27
C LYS A 841 22.61 38.22 -0.69
N ILE A 842 23.10 38.99 0.28
CA ILE A 842 23.81 40.25 0.06
C ILE A 842 25.31 39.95 -0.07
N GLY A 843 25.87 40.33 -1.22
CA GLY A 843 27.27 40.11 -1.54
C GLY A 843 28.06 41.41 -1.61
N ALA A 844 29.27 41.43 -1.03
CA ALA A 844 30.19 42.57 -1.05
C ALA A 844 31.60 42.17 -1.52
N VAL A 845 32.34 43.12 -2.09
CA VAL A 845 33.71 42.93 -2.61
C VAL A 845 34.63 44.09 -2.20
N GLY A 846 35.94 43.90 -2.31
CA GLY A 846 36.97 44.88 -2.01
C GLY A 846 37.60 44.74 -0.62
N GLU A 847 38.66 45.51 -0.37
CA GLU A 847 39.30 45.64 0.96
C GLU A 847 38.36 46.32 1.97
N ILE A 848 37.62 47.34 1.52
CA ILE A 848 36.43 47.84 2.21
C ILE A 848 35.25 47.13 1.55
N LEU A 849 34.67 46.16 2.26
CA LEU A 849 33.56 45.34 1.76
C LEU A 849 32.42 46.24 1.29
N THR A 850 32.22 46.32 -0.02
CA THR A 850 31.20 47.17 -0.64
C THR A 850 30.27 46.32 -1.51
N ALA A 851 28.98 46.34 -1.19
CA ALA A 851 27.91 45.82 -2.02
C ALA A 851 27.58 46.82 -3.15
N GLU A 852 27.20 46.31 -4.31
CA GLU A 852 26.88 47.16 -5.47
C GLU A 852 25.57 47.92 -5.27
N ASN A 853 24.49 47.20 -4.91
CA ASN A 853 23.19 47.77 -4.60
C ASN A 853 22.60 47.08 -3.36
N LEU A 854 21.87 47.82 -2.54
CA LEU A 854 21.06 47.30 -1.44
C LEU A 854 19.67 47.93 -1.48
N THR A 855 18.66 47.14 -1.85
CA THR A 855 17.25 47.57 -1.85
C THR A 855 16.51 46.86 -0.72
N LEU A 856 16.28 47.58 0.38
CA LEU A 856 15.53 47.08 1.53
C LEU A 856 14.04 47.15 1.26
N ASN A 857 13.35 46.02 1.46
CA ASN A 857 11.91 45.91 1.29
C ASN A 857 11.20 46.03 2.64
N ASP A 858 10.12 46.79 2.72
CA ASP A 858 9.33 47.05 3.95
C ASP A 858 8.81 45.78 4.67
N ASP A 859 8.77 44.66 3.94
CA ASP A 859 8.24 43.36 4.37
C ASP A 859 9.31 42.26 4.53
N LYS A 860 10.60 42.55 4.32
CA LYS A 860 11.69 41.56 4.43
C LYS A 860 12.58 41.81 5.64
N ASP A 861 12.92 40.74 6.35
CA ASP A 861 13.90 40.74 7.45
C ASP A 861 15.31 41.05 6.90
N PHE A 862 15.98 42.08 7.40
CA PHE A 862 17.40 42.32 7.08
C PHE A 862 18.29 41.79 8.19
N VAL A 863 19.29 40.99 7.81
CA VAL A 863 20.31 40.48 8.74
C VAL A 863 21.68 40.68 8.11
N ALA A 864 22.51 41.50 8.72
CA ALA A 864 23.93 41.61 8.38
C ALA A 864 24.73 40.63 9.25
N TYR A 865 25.74 39.99 8.66
CA TYR A 865 26.66 39.10 9.36
C TYR A 865 27.90 39.85 9.86
N GLU A 866 28.33 40.86 9.11
CA GLU A 866 29.44 41.78 9.42
C GLU A 866 29.13 43.21 8.93
N LYS A 867 30.06 44.15 9.15
CA LYS A 867 29.93 45.53 8.66
C LYS A 867 30.37 45.61 7.19
N PHE A 868 29.60 46.32 6.37
CA PHE A 868 29.90 46.56 4.96
C PHE A 868 29.35 47.92 4.53
N ALA A 869 29.71 48.38 3.33
CA ALA A 869 29.14 49.55 2.68
C ALA A 869 28.27 49.13 1.48
N ALA A 870 27.38 49.99 0.99
CA ALA A 870 26.70 49.83 -0.29
C ALA A 870 26.90 51.08 -1.14
N LYS A 871 27.17 50.95 -2.44
CA LYS A 871 27.26 52.13 -3.33
C LYS A 871 25.91 52.84 -3.40
N ASP A 872 24.86 52.07 -3.62
CA ASP A 872 23.46 52.52 -3.62
C ASP A 872 22.68 51.77 -2.55
N ALA A 873 22.21 52.47 -1.52
CA ALA A 873 21.27 51.94 -0.53
C ALA A 873 19.91 52.62 -0.68
N THR A 874 18.84 51.84 -0.76
CA THR A 874 17.47 52.33 -0.95
C THR A 874 16.48 51.60 -0.05
N TYR A 875 15.45 52.32 0.41
CA TYR A 875 14.35 51.77 1.19
C TYR A 875 13.07 52.54 0.86
N ASN A 876 12.02 51.83 0.49
CA ASN A 876 10.73 52.42 0.10
C ASN A 876 9.60 51.81 0.92
N ARG A 877 8.70 52.65 1.44
CA ARG A 877 7.55 52.25 2.26
C ARG A 877 6.29 53.01 1.84
N SER A 878 5.25 52.26 1.50
CA SER A 878 3.90 52.81 1.30
C SER A 878 3.17 52.95 2.64
N MET A 879 2.56 54.11 2.87
CA MET A 879 1.78 54.41 4.07
C MET A 879 0.31 54.05 3.86
N LYS A 880 -0.35 53.54 4.90
CA LYS A 880 -1.79 53.25 4.83
C LYS A 880 -2.59 54.54 4.83
N THR A 881 -3.64 54.60 4.02
CA THR A 881 -4.56 55.76 3.94
C THR A 881 -5.02 56.19 5.33
N GLY A 882 -4.88 57.48 5.66
CA GLY A 882 -5.19 58.02 6.98
C GLY A 882 -4.16 57.72 8.08
N THR A 883 -2.92 57.38 7.72
CA THR A 883 -1.79 57.29 8.66
C THR A 883 -0.68 58.25 8.23
N THR A 884 -0.40 59.27 9.05
CA THR A 884 0.65 60.26 8.86
C THR A 884 1.90 59.99 9.70
N TRP A 885 1.78 59.31 10.84
CA TRP A 885 2.88 59.02 11.75
C TRP A 885 3.41 57.58 11.61
N GLY A 886 4.71 57.40 11.82
CA GLY A 886 5.34 56.09 11.86
C GLY A 886 6.68 56.07 12.59
N THR A 887 7.22 54.86 12.78
CA THR A 887 8.59 54.63 13.23
C THR A 887 9.42 54.02 12.12
N LEU A 888 10.72 54.27 12.15
CA LEU A 888 11.71 53.79 11.19
C LEU A 888 13.01 53.48 11.94
N CYS A 889 13.72 52.45 11.50
CA CYS A 889 15.12 52.20 11.87
C CYS A 889 15.78 51.54 10.67
N LEU A 890 16.77 52.19 10.05
CA LEU A 890 17.47 51.69 8.87
C LEU A 890 18.91 51.34 9.20
N PRO A 891 19.51 50.32 8.57
CA PRO A 891 20.90 49.93 8.81
C PRO A 891 21.91 50.89 8.15
N PHE A 892 21.45 51.92 7.44
CA PHE A 892 22.26 53.00 6.85
C PHE A 892 21.76 54.38 7.29
N ALA A 893 22.60 55.41 7.15
CA ALA A 893 22.31 56.77 7.60
C ALA A 893 21.21 57.46 6.76
N ILE A 894 20.37 58.27 7.41
CA ILE A 894 19.28 59.03 6.77
C ILE A 894 19.71 60.49 6.66
N ASP A 895 19.61 61.08 5.48
CA ASP A 895 19.88 62.49 5.25
C ASP A 895 18.56 63.27 5.12
N GLN A 896 18.22 64.07 6.15
CA GLN A 896 16.98 64.85 6.16
C GLN A 896 16.95 65.93 5.06
N SER A 897 18.08 66.33 4.48
CA SER A 897 18.10 67.28 3.35
C SER A 897 17.55 66.68 2.05
N GLN A 898 17.64 65.37 1.89
CA GLN A 898 17.17 64.67 0.69
C GLN A 898 15.68 64.28 0.78
N GLU A 899 15.13 64.19 1.99
CA GLU A 899 13.76 63.74 2.23
C GLU A 899 12.79 64.92 2.47
N THR A 900 12.12 65.37 1.42
CA THR A 900 11.12 66.45 1.47
C THR A 900 9.69 65.96 1.76
N GLY A 901 9.48 64.64 1.82
CA GLY A 901 8.16 64.01 2.03
C GLY A 901 7.73 63.88 3.50
N CYS A 902 8.65 64.02 4.45
CA CYS A 902 8.39 63.86 5.88
C CYS A 902 9.41 64.60 6.77
N LYS A 903 9.07 64.80 8.04
CA LYS A 903 10.02 65.24 9.09
C LYS A 903 10.33 64.12 10.08
N PHE A 904 11.60 63.97 10.45
CA PHE A 904 12.08 63.03 11.46
C PHE A 904 12.17 63.64 12.86
N TYR A 905 12.00 62.79 13.88
CA TYR A 905 12.02 63.16 15.31
C TYR A 905 12.75 62.10 16.14
N SER A 906 13.51 62.55 17.13
CA SER A 906 14.07 61.73 18.21
C SER A 906 13.11 61.67 19.40
N LEU A 907 13.24 60.61 20.22
CA LEU A 907 12.53 60.48 21.50
C LEU A 907 13.47 60.94 22.62
N THR A 908 13.09 61.99 23.37
CA THR A 908 13.96 62.63 24.37
C THR A 908 13.60 62.35 25.82
N GLY A 909 12.46 61.71 26.10
CA GLY A 909 12.07 61.28 27.44
C GLY A 909 10.56 61.27 27.69
N ILE A 910 10.18 61.25 28.97
CA ILE A 910 8.82 61.47 29.45
C ILE A 910 8.80 62.80 30.21
N ASP A 911 7.82 63.65 29.91
CA ASP A 911 7.47 64.79 30.75
C ASP A 911 6.54 64.30 31.88
N ASN A 912 7.13 64.06 33.05
CA ASN A 912 6.40 63.52 34.22
C ASN A 912 5.34 64.49 34.77
N ASP A 913 5.43 65.79 34.49
CA ASP A 913 4.43 66.77 34.95
C ASP A 913 3.20 66.82 34.04
N ASN A 914 3.33 66.38 32.79
CA ASN A 914 2.29 66.44 31.74
C ASN A 914 1.92 65.08 31.14
N GLU A 915 2.43 63.97 31.70
CA GLU A 915 2.16 62.57 31.30
C GLU A 915 2.34 62.27 29.78
N CYS A 916 3.28 62.96 29.12
CA CYS A 916 3.50 62.83 27.67
C CYS A 916 4.96 62.54 27.30
N ILE A 917 5.18 61.90 26.14
CA ILE A 917 6.53 61.73 25.59
C ILE A 917 7.03 63.04 25.01
N THR A 918 8.30 63.35 25.22
CA THR A 918 8.94 64.50 24.57
C THR A 918 9.62 64.04 23.29
N LEU A 919 9.32 64.72 22.18
CA LEU A 919 10.00 64.53 20.89
C LEU A 919 10.77 65.79 20.53
N GLU A 920 11.95 65.62 19.96
CA GLU A 920 12.75 66.69 19.38
C GLU A 920 12.85 66.46 17.87
N SER A 921 12.52 67.46 17.06
CA SER A 921 12.60 67.33 15.60
C SER A 921 14.03 67.54 15.13
N TYR A 922 14.53 66.67 14.26
CA TYR A 922 15.83 66.91 13.63
C TYR A 922 15.81 68.21 12.81
N GLU A 923 16.95 68.91 12.82
CA GLU A 923 17.14 70.13 12.04
C GLU A 923 17.15 69.85 10.53
N GLU A 924 16.82 70.87 9.73
CA GLU A 924 16.88 70.79 8.28
C GLU A 924 18.35 70.67 7.84
N GLY A 925 18.69 69.57 7.16
CA GLY A 925 20.09 69.20 6.86
C GLY A 925 20.76 68.25 7.86
N ALA A 926 20.05 67.77 8.89
CA ALA A 926 20.60 66.78 9.82
C ALA A 926 20.83 65.41 9.14
N LYS A 927 22.02 64.84 9.34
CA LYS A 927 22.36 63.46 8.96
C LYS A 927 22.21 62.53 10.16
N ILE A 928 21.14 61.74 10.17
CA ILE A 928 20.80 60.79 11.23
C ILE A 928 21.69 59.54 11.05
N PRO A 929 22.48 59.12 12.06
CA PRO A 929 23.41 58.00 11.92
C PRO A 929 22.71 56.66 11.62
N ALA A 930 23.45 55.78 10.95
CA ALA A 930 22.99 54.41 10.64
C ALA A 930 22.58 53.64 11.92
N GLY A 931 21.47 52.91 11.84
CA GLY A 931 20.88 52.17 12.95
C GLY A 931 20.13 53.00 13.98
N THR A 932 20.13 54.34 13.90
CA THR A 932 19.36 55.19 14.81
C THR A 932 17.86 54.96 14.58
N PRO A 933 17.09 54.52 15.59
CA PRO A 933 15.64 54.48 15.47
C PRO A 933 15.08 55.89 15.58
N VAL A 934 14.07 56.20 14.77
CA VAL A 934 13.41 57.52 14.72
C VAL A 934 11.90 57.40 14.57
N LEU A 935 11.19 58.45 15.00
CA LEU A 935 9.80 58.69 14.60
C LEU A 935 9.81 59.57 13.35
N PHE A 936 8.79 59.45 12.50
CA PHE A 936 8.58 60.34 11.38
C PHE A 936 7.12 60.71 11.21
N LYS A 937 6.89 61.90 10.64
CA LYS A 937 5.58 62.37 10.20
C LYS A 937 5.61 62.74 8.73
N MET A 938 4.73 62.13 7.93
CA MET A 938 4.53 62.48 6.53
C MET A 938 3.92 63.88 6.37
N ASN A 939 4.34 64.58 5.32
CA ASN A 939 3.74 65.84 4.89
C ASN A 939 2.36 65.60 4.25
N GLU A 940 1.51 66.62 4.25
CA GLU A 940 0.13 66.50 3.75
C GLU A 940 0.10 66.08 2.28
N GLY A 941 -0.74 65.09 1.95
CA GLY A 941 -0.85 64.50 0.61
C GLY A 941 0.21 63.45 0.25
N VAL A 942 1.30 63.31 1.01
CA VAL A 942 2.37 62.33 0.72
C VAL A 942 2.04 60.96 1.32
N GLN A 943 2.09 59.89 0.50
CA GLN A 943 1.74 58.52 0.91
C GLN A 943 2.89 57.50 0.78
N THR A 944 4.06 57.91 0.29
CA THR A 944 5.25 57.05 0.14
C THR A 944 6.47 57.71 0.77
N LEU A 945 7.23 56.93 1.53
CA LEU A 945 8.50 57.29 2.15
C LEU A 945 9.63 56.60 1.37
N ASN A 946 10.59 57.36 0.82
CA ASN A 946 11.53 56.83 -0.19
C ASN A 946 12.97 57.25 0.14
N ILE A 947 13.59 56.58 1.11
CA ILE A 947 14.94 56.92 1.58
C ILE A 947 16.00 56.31 0.64
N SER A 948 16.98 57.12 0.25
CA SER A 948 18.16 56.66 -0.48
C SER A 948 19.45 57.24 0.10
N ALA A 949 20.56 56.52 -0.04
CA ALA A 949 21.88 56.95 0.37
C ALA A 949 22.95 56.42 -0.60
N GLN A 950 23.91 57.28 -0.92
CA GLN A 950 25.07 56.98 -1.77
C GLN A 950 26.30 56.70 -0.91
N ASN A 951 27.08 55.68 -1.28
CA ASN A 951 28.26 55.19 -0.54
C ASN A 951 27.95 55.00 0.95
N ALA A 952 26.84 54.33 1.23
CA ALA A 952 26.26 54.17 2.55
C ALA A 952 27.04 53.13 3.38
N GLU A 953 27.62 53.54 4.50
CA GLU A 953 28.12 52.61 5.52
C GLU A 953 26.95 51.96 6.28
N LEU A 954 27.04 50.65 6.53
CA LEU A 954 26.03 49.89 7.25
C LEU A 954 26.47 49.39 8.62
N VAL A 955 25.51 49.43 9.56
CA VAL A 955 25.64 48.82 10.89
C VAL A 955 24.95 47.46 10.94
N LYS A 956 25.52 46.55 11.73
CA LYS A 956 25.01 45.18 11.89
C LYS A 956 23.71 45.12 12.69
N GLU A 957 23.59 45.97 13.70
CA GLU A 957 22.51 46.00 14.67
C GLU A 957 22.03 47.45 14.87
N PRO A 958 20.75 47.68 15.24
CA PRO A 958 20.24 48.99 15.63
C PRO A 958 21.03 49.64 16.77
N VAL A 959 21.10 50.97 16.77
CA VAL A 959 21.68 51.72 17.88
C VAL A 959 20.71 51.67 19.07
N ALA A 960 21.19 51.23 20.23
CA ALA A 960 20.40 51.21 21.45
C ALA A 960 20.04 52.63 21.91
N GLY A 961 18.81 52.82 22.36
CA GLY A 961 18.40 54.06 23.03
C GLY A 961 19.20 54.28 24.31
N THR A 962 19.59 55.53 24.57
CA THR A 962 20.44 55.93 25.71
C THR A 962 19.67 56.67 26.82
N ASN A 963 18.34 56.65 26.77
CA ASN A 963 17.48 57.35 27.72
C ASN A 963 17.24 56.47 28.96
N THR A 964 17.13 57.06 30.15
CA THR A 964 16.90 56.32 31.40
C THR A 964 15.45 55.90 31.59
N ASP A 965 14.51 56.61 30.98
CA ASP A 965 13.09 56.53 31.33
C ASP A 965 12.27 55.82 30.25
N VAL A 966 12.57 56.12 28.98
CA VAL A 966 11.90 55.53 27.83
C VAL A 966 12.82 55.48 26.60
N ASN A 967 13.00 54.29 26.04
CA ASN A 967 13.85 54.10 24.87
C ASN A 967 13.03 53.78 23.62
N LEU A 968 13.43 54.38 22.50
CA LEU A 968 12.97 53.97 21.19
C LEU A 968 13.90 52.84 20.73
N VAL A 969 13.37 51.63 20.56
CA VAL A 969 14.12 50.42 20.23
C VAL A 969 13.86 50.06 18.78
N GLY A 970 14.92 50.15 17.95
CA GLY A 970 14.87 49.79 16.54
C GLY A 970 14.96 48.29 16.29
N SER A 971 14.47 47.84 15.13
CA SER A 971 14.65 46.48 14.63
C SER A 971 14.75 46.45 13.11
N PHE A 972 15.74 45.71 12.61
CA PHE A 972 15.91 45.38 11.19
C PHE A 972 15.09 44.15 10.76
N THR A 973 14.52 43.42 11.72
CA THR A 973 13.69 42.22 11.50
C THR A 973 12.32 42.37 12.17
N LYS A 974 11.37 41.51 11.80
CA LYS A 974 10.04 41.43 12.40
C LYS A 974 10.11 40.95 13.86
N ILE A 975 9.31 41.58 14.72
CA ILE A 975 9.11 41.14 16.10
C ILE A 975 7.65 40.69 16.27
N GLY A 976 7.44 39.53 16.91
CA GLY A 976 6.13 38.91 17.05
C GLY A 976 5.61 38.18 15.81
N GLY A 977 4.79 37.16 16.03
CA GLY A 977 4.18 36.32 15.00
C GLY A 977 3.79 34.95 15.55
N LYS A 978 3.47 33.99 14.68
CA LYS A 978 3.17 32.61 15.09
C LYS A 978 4.38 31.93 15.76
N ASP A 979 5.59 32.28 15.31
CA ASP A 979 6.84 31.57 15.61
C ASP A 979 7.92 32.50 16.21
N ASN A 980 7.55 33.71 16.67
CA ASN A 980 8.46 34.67 17.32
C ASN A 980 7.80 35.33 18.53
N GLN A 981 8.58 35.56 19.60
CA GLN A 981 8.11 36.26 20.79
C GLN A 981 7.63 37.68 20.42
N GLY A 982 6.42 38.01 20.83
CA GLY A 982 5.83 39.33 20.63
C GLY A 982 6.37 40.37 21.60
N LEU A 983 5.98 41.63 21.38
CA LEU A 983 6.28 42.74 22.27
C LEU A 983 5.69 42.51 23.68
N THR A 984 6.36 43.08 24.67
CA THR A 984 5.98 42.99 26.09
C THR A 984 4.72 43.83 26.35
N ASP A 985 3.99 43.50 27.42
CA ASP A 985 2.73 44.17 27.78
C ASP A 985 2.88 45.67 28.12
N THR A 986 4.12 46.11 28.38
CA THR A 986 4.53 47.48 28.69
C THR A 986 5.01 48.27 27.47
N ASP A 987 5.23 47.63 26.32
CA ASP A 987 5.72 48.30 25.11
C ASP A 987 4.62 49.10 24.41
N TYR A 988 5.04 50.12 23.67
CA TYR A 988 4.17 50.99 22.88
C TYR A 988 4.53 50.93 21.38
N ILE A 989 3.51 50.87 20.53
CA ILE A 989 3.65 50.95 19.06
C ILE A 989 2.88 52.14 18.48
N ILE A 990 3.28 52.62 17.30
CA ILE A 990 2.55 53.66 16.55
C ILE A 990 1.71 53.01 15.46
N GLY A 991 0.41 53.33 15.40
CA GLY A 991 -0.49 52.89 14.34
C GLY A 991 -1.77 53.69 14.29
N LYS A 992 -2.33 53.92 13.09
CA LYS A 992 -3.53 54.76 12.87
C LYS A 992 -3.43 56.12 13.57
N ASP A 993 -2.25 56.75 13.51
CA ASP A 993 -1.97 58.04 14.14
C ASP A 993 -2.26 58.09 15.65
N LYS A 994 -1.99 56.98 16.35
CA LYS A 994 -2.01 56.88 17.82
C LYS A 994 -0.85 56.02 18.32
N PHE A 995 -0.43 56.27 19.55
CA PHE A 995 0.36 55.32 20.34
C PHE A 995 -0.57 54.30 20.97
N TRP A 996 -0.18 53.03 20.96
CA TRP A 996 -0.94 51.92 21.52
C TRP A 996 -0.08 51.12 22.48
N LEU A 997 -0.55 50.99 23.72
CA LEU A 997 0.03 50.07 24.70
C LEU A 997 -0.30 48.64 24.29
N VAL A 998 0.72 47.77 24.23
CA VAL A 998 0.58 46.38 23.78
C VAL A 998 -0.43 45.58 24.60
N SER A 999 -0.49 45.78 25.92
CA SER A 999 -1.47 45.11 26.78
C SER A 999 -2.93 45.56 26.56
N GLU A 1000 -3.17 46.69 25.89
CA GLU A 1000 -4.52 47.10 25.50
C GLU A 1000 -4.95 46.43 24.20
N LEU A 1001 -4.04 46.39 23.20
CA LEU A 1001 -4.27 45.68 21.94
C LEU A 1001 -4.50 44.17 22.12
N LYS A 1002 -4.00 43.57 23.21
CA LYS A 1002 -4.26 42.16 23.57
C LYS A 1002 -5.67 41.92 24.15
N LYS A 1003 -6.38 42.95 24.65
CA LYS A 1003 -7.71 42.79 25.29
C LYS A 1003 -8.84 42.53 24.28
N ASP A 1004 -8.70 42.96 23.03
CA ASP A 1004 -9.71 42.82 21.98
C ASP A 1004 -9.76 41.40 21.35
N GLY A 1005 -9.56 40.35 22.16
CA GLY A 1005 -9.65 38.94 21.73
C GLY A 1005 -8.54 38.45 20.80
N ASN A 1006 -7.47 39.23 20.62
CA ASN A 1006 -6.44 38.95 19.61
C ASN A 1006 -5.30 38.08 20.18
N SER A 1007 -5.52 36.77 20.22
CA SER A 1007 -4.64 35.77 20.86
C SER A 1007 -3.26 35.56 20.21
N LYS A 1008 -2.89 36.34 19.18
CA LYS A 1008 -1.71 36.11 18.31
C LYS A 1008 -0.47 36.95 18.66
N GLY A 1009 -0.51 37.70 19.77
CA GLY A 1009 0.56 38.62 20.16
C GLY A 1009 0.58 39.91 19.34
N VAL A 1010 1.26 40.93 19.85
CA VAL A 1010 1.46 42.23 19.17
C VAL A 1010 2.91 42.33 18.73
N GLY A 1011 3.13 42.91 17.55
CA GLY A 1011 4.43 42.91 16.89
C GLY A 1011 4.63 44.07 15.92
N ILE A 1012 5.83 44.18 15.36
CA ILE A 1012 6.22 45.17 14.36
C ILE A 1012 6.86 44.49 13.14
N LYS A 1013 6.67 45.11 11.97
CA LYS A 1013 7.36 44.75 10.72
C LYS A 1013 8.88 45.04 10.79
N PRO A 1014 9.69 44.53 9.86
CA PRO A 1014 11.08 44.96 9.67
C PRO A 1014 11.22 46.47 9.46
N MET A 1015 12.40 47.02 9.72
CA MET A 1015 12.71 48.45 9.55
C MET A 1015 11.76 49.35 10.36
N ARG A 1016 11.50 48.99 11.61
CA ARG A 1016 10.62 49.72 12.54
C ARG A 1016 11.33 49.99 13.86
N ALA A 1017 10.70 50.83 14.67
CA ALA A 1017 11.01 50.91 16.08
C ALA A 1017 9.72 50.82 16.92
N TYR A 1018 9.87 50.40 18.17
CA TYR A 1018 8.84 50.45 19.21
C TYR A 1018 9.37 51.24 20.41
N ILE A 1019 8.49 51.65 21.30
CA ILE A 1019 8.85 52.40 22.51
C ILE A 1019 8.83 51.44 23.70
N HIS A 1020 9.95 51.37 24.41
CA HIS A 1020 10.18 50.52 25.58
C HIS A 1020 10.40 51.40 26.83
N PRO A 1021 9.42 51.49 27.75
CA PRO A 1021 9.59 52.17 29.03
C PRO A 1021 10.50 51.37 29.98
N ALA A 1022 11.35 52.04 30.75
CA ALA A 1022 12.29 51.36 31.66
C ALA A 1022 11.60 50.63 32.85
N THR A 1023 10.36 51.02 33.20
CA THR A 1023 9.56 50.36 34.23
C THR A 1023 8.08 50.27 33.85
N ALA A 1024 7.37 49.30 34.44
CA ALA A 1024 5.92 49.19 34.31
C ALA A 1024 5.13 50.38 34.91
N ALA A 1025 5.77 51.17 35.79
CA ALA A 1025 5.20 52.42 36.29
C ALA A 1025 5.30 53.54 35.25
N GLN A 1026 6.46 53.72 34.62
CA GLN A 1026 6.64 54.63 33.47
C GLN A 1026 5.76 54.22 32.28
N ALA A 1027 5.54 52.92 32.06
CA ALA A 1027 4.59 52.43 31.06
C ALA A 1027 3.13 52.83 31.33
N ARG A 1028 2.78 53.21 32.57
CA ARG A 1028 1.46 53.76 32.93
C ARG A 1028 1.44 55.28 33.01
N ALA A 1029 2.53 55.91 33.44
CA ALA A 1029 2.69 57.37 33.46
C ALA A 1029 2.81 57.96 32.05
N ALA A 1030 3.31 57.20 31.08
CA ALA A 1030 3.19 57.49 29.65
C ALA A 1030 1.78 57.21 29.12
N MET A 1031 0.73 57.63 29.84
CA MET A 1031 -0.67 57.52 29.41
C MET A 1031 -0.96 58.56 28.31
N LEU A 1032 -0.45 58.25 27.11
CA LEU A 1032 -0.47 59.05 25.88
C LEU A 1032 -1.90 59.26 25.33
N SER A 1033 -2.71 60.04 26.06
CA SER A 1033 -4.14 60.35 25.87
C SER A 1033 -4.90 59.47 24.86
N ILE A 1034 -5.08 58.19 25.22
CA ILE A 1034 -6.05 57.32 24.56
C ILE A 1034 -7.45 57.70 25.07
N GLY A 1035 -8.03 58.73 24.46
CA GLY A 1035 -9.41 59.15 24.72
C GLY A 1035 -10.40 58.06 24.32
N LYS A 1036 -10.83 57.23 25.28
CA LYS A 1036 -12.06 56.45 25.17
C LYS A 1036 -13.25 57.38 25.48
N GLY A 1037 -13.57 58.20 24.49
CA GLY A 1037 -14.53 59.30 24.57
C GLY A 1037 -13.85 60.63 24.22
N ASP A 1038 -14.23 61.18 23.06
CA ASP A 1038 -14.34 62.60 22.67
C ASP A 1038 -13.10 63.53 22.79
N GLY A 1039 -12.03 63.11 23.46
CA GLY A 1039 -10.88 63.93 23.86
C GLY A 1039 -9.62 63.73 23.01
N THR A 1040 -8.91 64.84 22.80
CA THR A 1040 -7.68 65.00 21.98
C THR A 1040 -6.59 63.98 22.27
N THR A 1041 -6.11 63.31 21.21
CA THR A 1041 -4.94 62.41 21.27
C THR A 1041 -3.60 63.16 21.33
N VAL A 1042 -2.52 62.51 21.80
CA VAL A 1042 -1.17 63.10 21.78
C VAL A 1042 -0.69 63.42 20.36
N ILE A 1043 -1.18 62.71 19.34
CA ILE A 1043 -0.90 63.07 17.94
C ILE A 1043 -1.69 64.29 17.47
N GLU A 1044 -2.87 64.61 18.03
CA GLU A 1044 -3.48 65.94 17.80
C GLU A 1044 -2.62 67.08 18.37
N ASN A 1045 -1.95 66.86 19.52
CA ASN A 1045 -0.99 67.82 20.08
C ASN A 1045 0.28 67.92 19.21
N LEU A 1046 0.88 66.80 18.78
CA LEU A 1046 2.02 66.81 17.85
C LEU A 1046 1.68 67.44 16.49
N ASN A 1047 0.45 67.26 16.01
CA ASN A 1047 -0.05 67.90 14.80
C ASN A 1047 -0.22 69.42 14.94
N ALA A 1048 -0.27 69.97 16.15
CA ALA A 1048 -0.22 71.41 16.39
C ALA A 1048 1.22 71.99 16.44
N ILE A 1049 2.25 71.12 16.54
CA ILE A 1049 3.66 71.53 16.61
C ILE A 1049 4.29 71.67 15.21
N SER A 1050 3.89 70.84 14.24
CA SER A 1050 4.42 70.91 12.87
C SER A 1050 3.68 71.96 12.02
N ASN A 1051 4.25 73.16 11.87
CA ASN A 1051 3.89 74.24 10.93
C ASN A 1051 2.58 74.02 10.13
N ASP A 1052 1.44 74.25 10.78
CA ASP A 1052 0.13 74.18 10.14
C ASP A 1052 -0.26 75.60 9.69
N ALA A 1053 -0.44 75.78 8.37
CA ALA A 1053 -0.84 77.06 7.78
C ALA A 1053 -2.19 77.59 8.30
N ASN A 1054 -2.98 76.75 8.99
CA ASN A 1054 -4.30 77.07 9.54
C ASN A 1054 -4.31 77.26 11.07
N ALA A 1055 -3.14 77.34 11.72
CA ALA A 1055 -3.01 77.57 13.17
C ALA A 1055 -2.67 79.03 13.51
N GLU A 1056 -3.28 79.55 14.59
CA GLU A 1056 -2.93 80.84 15.18
C GLU A 1056 -2.03 80.62 16.40
N TYR A 1057 -0.80 81.13 16.36
CA TYR A 1057 0.18 81.01 17.44
C TYR A 1057 0.16 82.25 18.34
N TYR A 1058 0.38 82.06 19.64
CA TYR A 1058 0.46 83.12 20.65
C TYR A 1058 1.57 82.82 21.68
N ASP A 1059 2.18 83.86 22.24
CA ASP A 1059 3.12 83.74 23.37
C ASP A 1059 2.42 83.47 24.71
N ALA A 1060 3.20 83.23 25.77
CA ALA A 1060 2.70 83.02 27.13
C ALA A 1060 1.86 84.20 27.70
N ASN A 1061 1.94 85.38 27.10
CA ASN A 1061 1.18 86.58 27.47
C ASN A 1061 -0.06 86.80 26.56
N GLY A 1062 -0.35 85.87 25.64
CA GLY A 1062 -1.48 85.94 24.72
C GLY A 1062 -1.28 86.86 23.51
N ARG A 1063 -0.03 87.22 23.16
CA ARG A 1063 0.28 88.01 21.96
C ARG A 1063 0.44 87.10 20.76
N ARG A 1064 -0.24 87.38 19.64
CA ARG A 1064 -0.14 86.58 18.41
C ARG A 1064 1.30 86.61 17.85
N THR A 1065 1.83 85.45 17.48
CA THR A 1065 3.15 85.25 16.88
C THR A 1065 3.01 84.65 15.48
N ASN A 1066 4.06 84.78 14.65
CA ASN A 1066 4.09 84.24 13.28
C ASN A 1066 4.41 82.73 13.23
N GLY A 1067 4.44 82.07 14.38
CA GLY A 1067 4.91 80.69 14.56
C GLY A 1067 5.31 80.45 16.01
N LEU A 1068 5.66 79.21 16.32
CA LEU A 1068 6.15 78.81 17.64
C LEU A 1068 7.41 79.61 18.05
N GLN A 1069 7.45 80.04 19.31
CA GLN A 1069 8.56 80.74 19.94
C GLN A 1069 9.18 79.89 21.06
N LYS A 1070 10.44 80.14 21.42
CA LYS A 1070 11.08 79.48 22.55
C LYS A 1070 10.36 79.85 23.87
N GLY A 1071 9.99 78.84 24.67
CA GLY A 1071 9.14 78.97 25.86
C GLY A 1071 7.73 78.42 25.67
N LEU A 1072 6.80 78.87 26.52
CA LEU A 1072 5.40 78.46 26.48
C LEU A 1072 4.62 79.25 25.41
N ASN A 1073 3.97 78.53 24.51
CA ASN A 1073 3.07 79.05 23.47
C ASN A 1073 1.64 78.61 23.74
N ILE A 1074 0.68 79.41 23.28
CA ILE A 1074 -0.72 79.04 23.16
C ILE A 1074 -1.03 78.95 21.67
N VAL A 1075 -1.52 77.81 21.19
CA VAL A 1075 -1.81 77.59 19.77
C VAL A 1075 -3.29 77.30 19.60
N LYS A 1076 -3.94 77.95 18.64
CA LYS A 1076 -5.38 77.86 18.40
C LYS A 1076 -5.65 77.37 17.00
N ARG A 1077 -6.47 76.33 16.87
CA ARG A 1077 -6.83 75.72 15.57
C ARG A 1077 -8.32 75.38 15.59
N GLY A 1078 -9.10 76.08 14.77
CA GLY A 1078 -10.57 75.99 14.82
C GLY A 1078 -11.12 76.37 16.19
N SER A 1079 -11.92 75.48 16.79
CA SER A 1079 -12.50 75.65 18.14
C SER A 1079 -11.60 75.16 19.28
N LYS A 1080 -10.45 74.55 19.01
CA LYS A 1080 -9.53 74.00 20.01
C LYS A 1080 -8.34 74.93 20.28
N THR A 1081 -7.92 74.99 21.55
CA THR A 1081 -6.76 75.76 22.03
C THR A 1081 -5.82 74.84 22.80
N TYR A 1082 -4.53 74.89 22.47
CA TYR A 1082 -3.46 74.05 22.98
C TYR A 1082 -2.41 74.89 23.70
N LYS A 1083 -1.68 74.30 24.65
CA LYS A 1083 -0.45 74.87 25.22
C LYS A 1083 0.73 74.04 24.72
N ILE A 1084 1.75 74.69 24.17
CA ILE A 1084 2.91 74.03 23.56
C ILE A 1084 4.19 74.66 24.12
N MET A 1085 4.98 73.88 24.84
CA MET A 1085 6.28 74.34 25.34
C MET A 1085 7.38 73.94 24.35
N VAL A 1086 8.14 74.93 23.89
CA VAL A 1086 9.28 74.76 22.97
C VAL A 1086 10.55 75.05 23.77
N LYS A 1087 11.39 74.04 23.97
CA LYS A 1087 12.59 74.14 24.83
C LYS A 1087 13.80 74.78 24.15
#